data_AF-A0AAV2RF96-F1
#
_entry.id   AF-A0AAV2RF96-F1
#
_cell.length_a   1.000
_cell.length_b   1.000
_cell.length_c   1.000
_cell.angle_alpha   90.00
_cell.angle_beta   90.00
_cell.angle_gamma   90.00
#
_symmetry.space_group_name_H-M   'P 1'
#
loop_
_entity.id
_entity.type
_entity.pdbx_description
1 polymer ?
#
loop_
_entity_poly.entity_id
_entity_poly.type
_entity_poly.pdbx_seq_one_letter_code
_entity_poly.pdbx_strand_id
1 'polypeptide(L)'
;WQLPELNAADEVYEPYSMEVDEEAEPVLIKSDAVLYTVKEQDEEDGSFRIHSILKMMSKIPDSMQPKGNTPSKDLASNTFNLFMGDVSGSMSYFWPSVVKGWNTHVLPNLVGRTAIMTFGSDVKTKRSGYTMNCYEVNENDFDGTCTDLTGSLQAIVEEVYKCREKFINVFFVTDGGHNQTECQPDKTIEMVRAPECKICNVYVLGVGNNFPIQYSVNIRSRLHNGRANLPIIFWAKNDSNKDMEQKFKDIASHLGQPGSSNTIKLSIPGNILPFNSSQNIFHLNEYIYFDKDPEEIQDILFQVGRYKGIMHLDPQKADVDLYLNEVFRQWNGILIQLQSRREKIPPEIAPFMRRIFNPVMHEMKNATGTSIHSRLVSKKIKGCDVKFQTLMNKMKNIQTNERFSNEFELAEIILSTTVKSNKYAEKALCLKGHSLEEYEKDKIEFLRVIEQEKSNWMNIELNPDDCCTISNMSTLSDLKDEDLNRLLELGKYNFLKTFNISGIPIYSPHRDSVVINPWIYSIRRILKHPIVSHAVLEEKSTSESNSICKQHKGVKLQANDEETCCNAIIPVFPPTVATKMCFIMRTKIYAMCCSFAILNNPHMIDYDIHMATLGIVWVRILYENKEQPRPEYVQYRLKCIEATAAQYLDRPSFAKYCDQLKESPNKAIMTESSDGIDGITLKCESLIKPMFLLHMSVQAQLITDKTIIKNIVK
;
A
#
# COMPACT_ATOMS: atom_id res chain seq x y z
N TRP A 1 -34.22 29.22 4.69
CA TRP A 1 -33.68 29.20 3.32
C TRP A 1 -34.51 28.21 2.52
N GLN A 2 -34.95 28.59 1.31
CA GLN A 2 -35.63 27.71 0.35
C GLN A 2 -34.70 27.54 -0.84
N LEU A 3 -34.80 26.41 -1.55
CA LEU A 3 -34.05 26.24 -2.79
C LEU A 3 -34.42 27.37 -3.76
N PRO A 4 -33.43 27.99 -4.43
CA PRO A 4 -33.71 28.96 -5.47
C PRO A 4 -34.57 28.31 -6.55
N GLU A 5 -35.55 29.04 -7.08
CA GLU A 5 -36.17 28.63 -8.34
C GLU A 5 -35.09 28.54 -9.41
N LEU A 6 -35.09 27.45 -10.19
CA LEU A 6 -34.24 27.36 -11.36
C LEU A 6 -34.54 28.60 -12.20
N ASN A 7 -33.50 29.37 -12.55
CA ASN A 7 -33.63 30.36 -13.61
C ASN A 7 -34.13 29.58 -14.83
N ALA A 8 -35.41 29.74 -15.17
CA ALA A 8 -35.95 29.24 -16.41
C ALA A 8 -35.01 29.77 -17.49
N ALA A 9 -34.30 28.87 -18.17
CA ALA A 9 -33.65 29.26 -19.39
C ALA A 9 -34.75 29.89 -20.24
N ASP A 10 -34.49 31.12 -20.73
CA ASP A 10 -35.30 31.66 -21.81
C ASP A 10 -35.41 30.57 -22.87
N GLU A 11 -36.66 30.23 -23.18
CA GLU A 11 -37.10 29.14 -24.06
C GLU A 11 -36.98 27.72 -23.50
N VAL A 12 -38.10 27.00 -23.63
CA VAL A 12 -38.14 25.55 -23.80
C VAL A 12 -37.16 25.23 -24.93
N TYR A 13 -35.89 25.01 -24.58
CA TYR A 13 -35.02 24.23 -25.44
C TYR A 13 -35.63 22.83 -25.45
N GLU A 14 -36.40 22.53 -26.49
CA GLU A 14 -36.74 21.17 -26.86
C GLU A 14 -35.52 20.27 -26.65
N PRO A 15 -35.67 19.01 -26.24
CA PRO A 15 -34.55 18.10 -26.07
C PRO A 15 -33.82 17.96 -27.41
N TYR A 16 -32.82 18.81 -27.65
CA TYR A 16 -31.95 18.88 -28.84
C TYR A 16 -32.47 18.02 -30.01
N SER A 17 -33.57 18.42 -30.63
CA SER A 17 -33.92 18.01 -32.00
C SER A 17 -33.01 18.80 -32.93
N MET A 18 -31.70 18.60 -32.78
CA MET A 18 -30.82 18.91 -33.87
C MET A 18 -31.27 17.99 -35.01
N GLU A 19 -31.78 18.56 -36.09
CA GLU A 19 -31.85 17.87 -37.36
C GLU A 19 -30.47 17.26 -37.61
N VAL A 20 -30.43 15.94 -37.43
CA VAL A 20 -29.27 15.11 -37.69
C VAL A 20 -29.21 15.02 -39.20
N ASP A 21 -28.06 15.24 -39.83
CA ASP A 21 -27.80 14.57 -41.10
C ASP A 21 -27.88 13.07 -40.79
N GLU A 22 -29.06 12.47 -41.00
CA GLU A 22 -29.37 11.06 -40.71
C GLU A 22 -28.44 10.07 -41.45
N GLU A 23 -27.53 10.57 -42.29
CA GLU A 23 -26.66 9.82 -43.18
C GLU A 23 -25.20 9.66 -42.72
N ALA A 24 -24.78 10.19 -41.56
CA ALA A 24 -23.41 9.97 -41.10
C ALA A 24 -23.21 8.52 -40.62
N GLU A 25 -22.67 7.66 -41.48
CA GLU A 25 -22.33 6.27 -41.14
C GLU A 25 -21.40 6.20 -39.91
N PRO A 26 -21.70 5.34 -38.93
CA PRO A 26 -20.86 5.20 -37.76
C PRO A 26 -19.49 4.64 -38.15
N VAL A 27 -18.43 5.36 -37.83
CA VAL A 27 -17.06 4.95 -38.12
C VAL A 27 -16.57 4.00 -37.03
N LEU A 28 -15.87 2.92 -37.41
CA LEU A 28 -15.16 2.06 -36.47
C LEU A 28 -13.99 2.83 -35.86
N ILE A 29 -13.95 2.91 -34.53
CA ILE A 29 -12.96 3.74 -33.86
C ILE A 29 -12.11 2.93 -32.91
N LYS A 30 -10.80 3.09 -33.07
CA LYS A 30 -9.82 2.58 -32.12
C LYS A 30 -9.90 3.40 -30.84
N SER A 31 -10.51 2.81 -29.82
CA SER A 31 -10.56 3.38 -28.47
C SER A 31 -9.68 2.57 -27.51
N ASP A 32 -9.38 3.13 -26.34
CA ASP A 32 -8.71 2.45 -25.24
C ASP A 32 -9.69 1.87 -24.20
N ALA A 33 -10.98 1.82 -24.54
CA ALA A 33 -11.97 1.13 -23.74
C ALA A 33 -11.65 -0.37 -23.69
N VAL A 34 -11.94 -1.00 -22.55
CA VAL A 34 -11.64 -2.42 -22.33
C VAL A 34 -12.84 -3.12 -21.75
N LEU A 35 -13.25 -4.20 -22.39
CA LEU A 35 -14.32 -5.07 -21.90
C LEU A 35 -13.72 -6.21 -21.10
N TYR A 36 -14.24 -6.44 -19.90
CA TYR A 36 -13.81 -7.50 -19.01
C TYR A 36 -14.89 -8.56 -18.81
N THR A 37 -14.50 -9.82 -19.00
CA THR A 37 -15.29 -10.99 -18.61
C THR A 37 -15.23 -11.19 -17.10
N VAL A 38 -16.39 -11.24 -16.46
CA VAL A 38 -16.56 -11.45 -15.03
C VAL A 38 -17.30 -12.76 -14.80
N LYS A 39 -16.74 -13.64 -13.97
CA LYS A 39 -17.38 -14.90 -13.56
C LYS A 39 -17.98 -14.72 -12.18
N GLU A 40 -19.29 -14.84 -12.07
CA GLU A 40 -19.99 -14.98 -10.79
C GLU A 40 -20.18 -16.47 -10.48
N GLN A 41 -19.77 -16.91 -9.30
CA GLN A 41 -20.06 -18.25 -8.82
C GLN A 41 -21.38 -18.27 -8.06
N ASP A 42 -22.33 -19.11 -8.49
CA ASP A 42 -23.58 -19.35 -7.79
C ASP A 42 -23.31 -20.14 -6.48
N GLU A 43 -23.98 -19.76 -5.41
CA GLU A 43 -23.77 -20.36 -4.07
C GLU A 43 -24.49 -21.70 -3.91
N GLU A 44 -25.58 -21.93 -4.67
CA GLU A 44 -26.41 -23.12 -4.51
C GLU A 44 -25.86 -24.35 -5.24
N ASP A 45 -25.37 -24.17 -6.46
CA ASP A 45 -24.91 -25.28 -7.32
C ASP A 45 -23.44 -25.16 -7.76
N GLY A 46 -22.77 -24.05 -7.44
CA GLY A 46 -21.38 -23.80 -7.84
C GLY A 46 -21.19 -23.52 -9.33
N SER A 47 -22.28 -23.35 -10.09
CA SER A 47 -22.24 -22.96 -11.49
C SER A 47 -21.69 -21.54 -11.65
N PHE A 48 -21.24 -21.21 -12.87
CA PHE A 48 -20.74 -19.87 -13.18
C PHE A 48 -21.72 -19.14 -14.09
N ARG A 49 -22.08 -17.92 -13.71
CA ARG A 49 -22.73 -16.94 -14.60
C ARG A 49 -21.68 -15.98 -15.12
N ILE A 50 -21.77 -15.66 -16.40
CA ILE A 50 -20.84 -14.75 -17.07
C ILE A 50 -21.49 -13.38 -17.18
N HIS A 51 -20.74 -12.39 -16.76
CA HIS A 51 -21.09 -10.97 -16.75
C HIS A 51 -20.01 -10.17 -17.45
N SER A 52 -20.32 -8.89 -17.66
CA SER A 52 -19.41 -7.97 -18.32
C SER A 52 -19.18 -6.70 -17.52
N ILE A 53 -17.93 -6.25 -17.49
CA ILE A 53 -17.57 -4.91 -17.01
C ILE A 53 -16.84 -4.17 -18.11
N LEU A 54 -17.37 -3.04 -18.56
CA LEU A 54 -16.70 -2.14 -19.49
C LEU A 54 -15.97 -1.05 -18.71
N LYS A 55 -14.66 -0.94 -18.92
CA LYS A 55 -13.92 0.29 -18.62
C LYS A 55 -14.10 1.26 -19.78
N MET A 56 -14.78 2.37 -19.53
CA MET A 56 -14.96 3.43 -20.52
C MET A 56 -13.61 4.03 -20.94
N MET A 57 -13.56 4.46 -22.20
CA MET A 57 -12.38 5.14 -22.78
C MET A 57 -11.87 6.26 -21.87
N SER A 58 -10.55 6.46 -21.86
CA SER A 58 -9.94 7.48 -20.99
C SER A 58 -10.00 8.88 -21.59
N LYS A 59 -10.08 8.95 -22.92
CA LYS A 59 -10.21 10.17 -23.70
C LYS A 59 -11.07 9.93 -24.94
N ILE A 60 -11.70 10.99 -25.43
CA ILE A 60 -12.36 10.95 -26.74
C ILE A 60 -11.27 10.88 -27.82
N PRO A 61 -11.34 9.94 -28.77
CA PRO A 61 -10.40 9.82 -29.88
C PRO A 61 -10.27 11.11 -30.68
N ASP A 62 -9.04 11.47 -31.04
CA ASP A 62 -8.72 12.73 -31.73
C ASP A 62 -9.47 12.87 -33.07
N SER A 63 -9.85 11.74 -33.70
CA SER A 63 -10.68 11.71 -34.92
C SER A 63 -12.12 12.20 -34.72
N MET A 64 -12.62 12.16 -33.49
CA MET A 64 -13.94 12.65 -33.06
C MET A 64 -13.86 13.98 -32.30
N GLN A 65 -12.64 14.50 -32.08
CA GLN A 65 -12.48 15.84 -31.54
C GLN A 65 -12.72 16.87 -32.66
N PRO A 66 -13.33 18.02 -32.35
CA PRO A 66 -13.45 19.10 -33.31
C PRO A 66 -12.06 19.48 -33.85
N LYS A 67 -11.87 19.56 -35.17
CA LYS A 67 -10.58 19.94 -35.77
C LYS A 67 -10.24 21.40 -35.39
N GLY A 68 -9.31 21.57 -34.45
CA GLY A 68 -8.72 22.86 -34.05
C GLY A 68 -8.31 22.85 -32.56
N ASN A 69 -7.16 23.44 -32.21
CA ASN A 69 -6.65 23.56 -30.83
C ASN A 69 -7.45 24.52 -29.94
N THR A 70 -8.71 24.78 -30.27
CA THR A 70 -9.61 25.63 -29.49
C THR A 70 -10.66 24.70 -28.89
N PRO A 71 -10.92 24.73 -27.57
CA PRO A 71 -12.07 24.01 -27.00
C PRO A 71 -13.29 24.38 -27.84
N SER A 72 -14.17 23.42 -28.15
CA SER A 72 -15.38 23.75 -28.92
C SER A 72 -16.02 24.96 -28.22
N LYS A 73 -16.29 26.04 -28.98
CA LYS A 73 -16.89 27.26 -28.41
C LYS A 73 -18.13 26.93 -27.58
N ASP A 74 -18.80 25.84 -27.93
CA ASP A 74 -19.96 25.24 -27.28
C ASP A 74 -19.68 24.63 -25.89
N LEU A 75 -18.52 23.97 -25.66
CA LEU A 75 -18.21 23.43 -24.33
C LEU A 75 -17.72 24.52 -23.37
N ALA A 76 -16.90 25.45 -23.86
CA ALA A 76 -16.43 26.57 -23.06
C ALA A 76 -17.58 27.51 -22.64
N SER A 77 -18.57 27.73 -23.52
CA SER A 77 -19.77 28.50 -23.18
C SER A 77 -20.75 27.76 -22.25
N ASN A 78 -20.60 26.45 -22.07
CA ASN A 78 -21.53 25.60 -21.32
C ASN A 78 -20.91 24.96 -20.06
N THR A 79 -19.73 25.42 -19.64
CA THR A 79 -19.03 24.94 -18.43
C THR A 79 -18.86 26.07 -17.43
N PHE A 80 -19.23 25.81 -16.18
CA PHE A 80 -19.05 26.70 -15.05
C PHE A 80 -18.16 26.05 -13.99
N ASN A 81 -17.13 26.77 -13.53
CA ASN A 81 -16.24 26.35 -12.45
C ASN A 81 -16.44 27.28 -11.27
N LEU A 82 -16.67 26.72 -10.09
CA LEU A 82 -16.84 27.45 -8.85
C LEU A 82 -15.76 27.03 -7.87
N PHE A 83 -14.86 27.94 -7.53
CA PHE A 83 -13.95 27.79 -6.39
C PHE A 83 -14.58 28.43 -5.16
N MET A 84 -14.66 27.66 -4.07
CA MET A 84 -15.10 28.11 -2.76
C MET A 84 -14.00 27.80 -1.73
N GLY A 85 -13.24 28.82 -1.35
CA GLY A 85 -12.08 28.69 -0.45
C GLY A 85 -12.32 29.27 0.94
N ASP A 86 -11.91 28.53 1.96
CA ASP A 86 -11.95 28.94 3.36
C ASP A 86 -10.86 29.98 3.66
N VAL A 87 -11.28 31.16 4.15
CA VAL A 87 -10.39 32.28 4.53
C VAL A 87 -10.25 32.42 6.04
N SER A 88 -10.62 31.41 6.81
CA SER A 88 -10.53 31.44 8.26
C SER A 88 -9.08 31.52 8.76
N GLY A 89 -8.90 32.06 9.97
CA GLY A 89 -7.56 32.21 10.55
C GLY A 89 -6.75 30.91 10.65
N SER A 90 -7.40 29.75 10.80
CA SER A 90 -6.73 28.44 10.84
C SER A 90 -6.12 28.04 9.49
N MET A 91 -6.70 28.52 8.39
CA MET A 91 -6.19 28.29 7.03
C MET A 91 -4.97 29.13 6.66
N SER A 92 -4.58 30.11 7.49
CA SER A 92 -3.53 31.09 7.18
C SER A 92 -2.18 30.47 6.77
N TYR A 93 -1.79 29.36 7.42
CA TYR A 93 -0.57 28.63 7.09
C TYR A 93 -0.66 27.85 5.76
N PHE A 94 -1.87 27.56 5.29
CA PHE A 94 -2.13 26.72 4.11
C PHE A 94 -2.40 27.52 2.83
N TRP A 95 -2.81 28.79 2.94
CA TRP A 95 -3.16 29.62 1.77
C TRP A 95 -2.07 29.69 0.69
N PRO A 96 -0.77 29.85 1.00
CA PRO A 96 0.27 29.86 -0.05
C PRO A 96 0.28 28.55 -0.85
N SER A 97 0.01 27.43 -0.19
CA SER A 97 -0.10 26.12 -0.83
C SER A 97 -1.40 25.95 -1.62
N VAL A 98 -2.52 26.52 -1.16
CA VAL A 98 -3.78 26.58 -1.93
C VAL A 98 -3.59 27.39 -3.21
N VAL A 99 -3.03 28.61 -3.08
CA VAL A 99 -2.73 29.52 -4.19
C VAL A 99 -1.83 28.83 -5.21
N LYS A 100 -0.69 28.30 -4.76
CA LYS A 100 0.26 27.60 -5.64
C LYS A 100 -0.39 26.39 -6.30
N GLY A 101 -1.08 25.55 -5.53
CA GLY A 101 -1.71 24.32 -6.01
C GLY A 101 -2.80 24.59 -7.05
N TRP A 102 -3.69 25.54 -6.77
CA TRP A 102 -4.74 25.97 -7.68
C TRP A 102 -4.16 26.55 -8.97
N ASN A 103 -3.32 27.59 -8.88
CA ASN A 103 -2.80 28.31 -10.05
C ASN A 103 -1.90 27.43 -10.92
N THR A 104 -1.12 26.52 -10.31
CA THR A 104 -0.15 25.70 -11.05
C THR A 104 -0.77 24.43 -11.63
N HIS A 105 -1.68 23.77 -10.90
CA HIS A 105 -2.15 22.43 -11.29
C HIS A 105 -3.61 22.42 -11.75
N VAL A 106 -4.51 23.15 -11.09
CA VAL A 106 -5.95 23.09 -11.41
C VAL A 106 -6.31 24.05 -12.53
N LEU A 107 -5.97 25.34 -12.37
CA LEU A 107 -6.33 26.42 -13.29
C LEU A 107 -5.97 26.13 -14.76
N PRO A 108 -4.80 25.56 -15.10
CA PRO A 108 -4.45 25.28 -16.50
C PRO A 108 -5.36 24.24 -17.18
N ASN A 109 -6.10 23.45 -16.41
CA ASN A 109 -6.99 22.40 -16.90
C ASN A 109 -8.46 22.85 -16.96
N LEU A 110 -8.79 24.06 -16.52
CA LEU A 110 -10.16 24.58 -16.51
C LEU A 110 -10.57 25.16 -17.87
N VAL A 111 -11.84 25.00 -18.21
CA VAL A 111 -12.48 25.64 -19.37
C VAL A 111 -13.82 26.26 -18.97
N GLY A 112 -14.17 27.36 -19.64
CA GLY A 112 -15.44 28.05 -19.48
C GLY A 112 -15.45 29.09 -18.36
N ARG A 113 -16.65 29.46 -17.92
CA ARG A 113 -16.85 30.50 -16.90
C ARG A 113 -16.26 30.03 -15.58
N THR A 114 -15.53 30.89 -14.88
CA THR A 114 -15.01 30.57 -13.54
C THR A 114 -15.39 31.66 -12.55
N ALA A 115 -15.84 31.27 -11.37
CA ALA A 115 -16.11 32.12 -10.22
C ALA A 115 -15.20 31.72 -9.05
N ILE A 116 -14.53 32.72 -8.47
CA ILE A 116 -13.70 32.57 -7.27
C ILE A 116 -14.47 33.23 -6.14
N MET A 117 -14.93 32.39 -5.21
CA MET A 117 -15.61 32.79 -3.99
C MET A 117 -14.81 32.33 -2.78
N THR A 118 -14.90 33.12 -1.73
CA THR A 118 -14.25 32.84 -0.46
C THR A 118 -15.26 32.93 0.65
N PHE A 119 -15.13 32.11 1.68
CA PHE A 119 -16.01 32.15 2.84
C PHE A 119 -15.18 32.25 4.12
N GLY A 120 -15.56 33.22 4.93
CA GLY A 120 -14.97 33.50 6.23
C GLY A 120 -16.08 33.88 7.20
N SER A 121 -16.05 35.12 7.69
CA SER A 121 -17.20 35.69 8.40
C SER A 121 -18.46 35.85 7.54
N ASP A 122 -18.28 35.89 6.23
CA ASP A 122 -19.28 36.09 5.20
C ASP A 122 -18.77 35.48 3.89
N VAL A 123 -19.68 35.18 2.97
CA VAL A 123 -19.31 34.71 1.63
C VAL A 123 -19.08 35.91 0.72
N LYS A 124 -17.89 36.00 0.12
CA LYS A 124 -17.50 37.07 -0.78
C LYS A 124 -17.17 36.51 -2.16
N THR A 125 -17.80 37.06 -3.19
CA THR A 125 -17.36 36.86 -4.58
C THR A 125 -16.16 37.76 -4.84
N LYS A 126 -14.99 37.16 -5.11
CA LYS A 126 -13.77 37.92 -5.42
C LYS A 126 -13.71 38.26 -6.90
N ARG A 127 -13.93 37.25 -7.76
CA ARG A 127 -13.84 37.36 -9.21
C ARG A 127 -14.83 36.42 -9.90
N SER A 128 -15.38 36.81 -11.05
CA SER A 128 -16.22 35.97 -11.93
C SER A 128 -16.09 36.46 -13.37
N GLY A 129 -15.95 35.56 -14.35
CA GLY A 129 -15.84 35.96 -15.76
C GLY A 129 -15.54 34.81 -16.72
N TYR A 130 -15.09 35.12 -17.95
CA TYR A 130 -14.69 34.16 -19.03
C TYR A 130 -13.19 34.22 -19.42
N THR A 131 -12.39 35.10 -18.81
CA THR A 131 -10.98 35.35 -19.15
C THR A 131 -9.99 34.77 -18.14
N MET A 132 -8.99 33.99 -18.59
CA MET A 132 -7.99 33.29 -17.74
C MET A 132 -7.29 34.19 -16.71
N ASN A 133 -6.93 35.42 -17.07
CA ASN A 133 -6.24 36.37 -16.18
C ASN A 133 -7.09 36.84 -14.99
N CYS A 134 -8.33 36.37 -14.86
CA CYS A 134 -9.28 36.74 -13.80
C CYS A 134 -9.54 35.63 -12.78
N TYR A 135 -8.83 34.48 -12.84
CA TYR A 135 -9.14 33.31 -12.00
C TYR A 135 -7.98 32.80 -11.14
N GLU A 136 -6.84 33.51 -11.18
CA GLU A 136 -5.79 33.26 -10.21
C GLU A 136 -6.34 33.53 -8.82
N VAL A 137 -6.05 32.62 -7.89
CA VAL A 137 -6.28 32.85 -6.46
C VAL A 137 -5.05 33.57 -5.93
N ASN A 138 -5.25 34.66 -5.19
CA ASN A 138 -4.19 35.50 -4.64
C ASN A 138 -4.18 35.37 -3.12
N GLU A 139 -3.01 35.52 -2.50
CA GLU A 139 -2.90 35.53 -1.03
C GLU A 139 -3.73 36.66 -0.39
N ASN A 140 -3.95 37.76 -1.10
CA ASN A 140 -4.77 38.89 -0.64
C ASN A 140 -6.29 38.59 -0.63
N ASP A 141 -6.73 37.45 -1.18
CA ASP A 141 -8.14 37.06 -1.10
C ASP A 141 -8.53 36.58 0.29
N PHE A 142 -7.54 36.20 1.10
CA PHE A 142 -7.72 35.59 2.41
C PHE A 142 -7.56 36.63 3.54
N ASP A 143 -8.58 36.76 4.39
CA ASP A 143 -8.68 37.83 5.39
C ASP A 143 -8.62 37.36 6.86
N GLY A 144 -8.52 36.05 7.10
CA GLY A 144 -8.27 35.47 8.43
C GLY A 144 -9.47 35.56 9.38
N THR A 145 -10.68 35.53 8.85
CA THR A 145 -11.93 35.76 9.60
C THR A 145 -12.52 34.46 10.21
N CYS A 146 -13.80 34.44 10.62
CA CYS A 146 -14.47 33.23 11.12
C CYS A 146 -14.80 32.24 9.98
N THR A 147 -15.65 31.24 10.21
CA THR A 147 -16.02 30.18 9.25
C THR A 147 -17.54 30.01 9.18
N ASP A 148 -18.19 30.72 8.25
CA ASP A 148 -19.60 30.52 7.89
C ASP A 148 -19.76 29.41 6.84
N LEU A 149 -19.63 28.17 7.29
CA LEU A 149 -19.92 26.99 6.47
C LEU A 149 -21.37 26.97 5.94
N THR A 150 -22.35 27.48 6.69
CA THR A 150 -23.75 27.42 6.26
C THR A 150 -24.00 28.37 5.09
N GLY A 151 -23.50 29.60 5.17
CA GLY A 151 -23.56 30.58 4.08
C GLY A 151 -22.81 30.11 2.84
N SER A 152 -21.63 29.48 2.98
CA SER A 152 -20.87 28.98 1.83
C SER A 152 -21.62 27.89 1.06
N LEU A 153 -22.32 27.00 1.75
CA LEU A 153 -23.15 25.98 1.11
C LEU A 153 -24.37 26.56 0.40
N GLN A 154 -25.03 27.55 1.01
CA GLN A 154 -26.14 28.26 0.36
C GLN A 154 -25.65 28.97 -0.90
N ALA A 155 -24.51 29.65 -0.84
CA ALA A 155 -23.91 30.33 -1.99
C ALA A 155 -23.52 29.35 -3.10
N ILE A 156 -22.93 28.19 -2.78
CA ILE A 156 -22.64 27.14 -3.78
C ILE A 156 -23.92 26.73 -4.49
N VAL A 157 -24.98 26.43 -3.74
CA VAL A 157 -26.25 25.98 -4.33
C VAL A 157 -26.88 27.08 -5.17
N GLU A 158 -26.87 28.31 -4.68
CA GLU A 158 -27.38 29.47 -5.42
C GLU A 158 -26.66 29.66 -6.75
N GLU A 159 -25.33 29.61 -6.78
CA GLU A 159 -24.58 29.74 -8.03
C GLU A 159 -24.82 28.55 -8.96
N VAL A 160 -24.91 27.32 -8.42
CA VAL A 160 -25.24 26.12 -9.19
C VAL A 160 -26.64 26.21 -9.83
N TYR A 161 -27.64 26.78 -9.13
CA TYR A 161 -28.99 26.93 -9.67
C TYR A 161 -29.10 28.10 -10.63
N LYS A 162 -28.46 29.24 -10.32
CA LYS A 162 -28.53 30.49 -11.12
C LYS A 162 -27.72 30.43 -12.42
N CYS A 163 -26.63 29.66 -12.47
CA CYS A 163 -25.80 29.58 -13.66
C CYS A 163 -26.58 29.01 -14.87
N ARG A 164 -26.18 29.37 -16.09
CA ARG A 164 -26.85 28.88 -17.32
C ARG A 164 -26.19 27.62 -17.87
N GLU A 165 -24.96 27.38 -17.44
CA GLU A 165 -24.10 26.30 -17.88
C GLU A 165 -24.60 24.93 -17.40
N LYS A 166 -24.52 23.93 -18.28
CA LYS A 166 -24.93 22.55 -18.02
C LYS A 166 -23.90 21.79 -17.19
N PHE A 167 -22.61 22.02 -17.44
CA PHE A 167 -21.52 21.32 -16.77
C PHE A 167 -20.95 22.21 -15.68
N ILE A 168 -20.95 21.72 -14.45
CA ILE A 168 -20.52 22.49 -13.27
C ILE A 168 -19.43 21.73 -12.53
N ASN A 169 -18.30 22.39 -12.27
CA ASN A 169 -17.26 21.89 -11.38
C ASN A 169 -17.22 22.76 -10.12
N VAL A 170 -17.53 22.18 -8.97
CA VAL A 170 -17.45 22.85 -7.67
C VAL A 170 -16.19 22.38 -6.96
N PHE A 171 -15.32 23.30 -6.57
CA PHE A 171 -14.13 23.06 -5.77
C PHE A 171 -14.34 23.68 -4.39
N PHE A 172 -14.36 22.83 -3.37
CA PHE A 172 -14.60 23.25 -1.99
C PHE A 172 -13.37 22.92 -1.14
N VAL A 173 -12.71 23.95 -0.59
CA VAL A 173 -11.45 23.82 0.16
C VAL A 173 -11.62 24.38 1.57
N THR A 174 -11.39 23.56 2.61
CA THR A 174 -11.58 23.95 4.02
C THR A 174 -10.76 23.08 4.99
N ASP A 175 -10.37 23.64 6.14
CA ASP A 175 -9.72 22.93 7.25
C ASP A 175 -10.61 22.74 8.49
N GLY A 176 -11.78 23.36 8.54
CA GLY A 176 -12.49 23.60 9.81
C GLY A 176 -14.01 23.52 9.74
N GLY A 177 -14.61 23.30 10.90
CA GLY A 177 -16.05 23.26 11.09
C GLY A 177 -16.70 24.65 11.24
N HIS A 178 -18.02 24.67 11.22
CA HIS A 178 -18.84 25.88 11.37
C HIS A 178 -18.68 26.51 12.77
N ASN A 179 -18.35 27.81 12.85
CA ASN A 179 -18.07 28.49 14.13
C ASN A 179 -18.81 29.83 14.33
N GLN A 180 -19.74 30.21 13.44
CA GLN A 180 -20.28 31.58 13.41
C GLN A 180 -21.81 31.73 13.49
N THR A 181 -22.63 30.74 13.09
CA THR A 181 -24.09 30.89 13.08
C THR A 181 -24.81 29.82 13.94
N GLU A 182 -26.02 30.14 14.43
CA GLU A 182 -26.89 29.15 15.09
C GLU A 182 -27.45 28.10 14.10
N CYS A 183 -27.38 28.37 12.79
CA CYS A 183 -27.94 27.51 11.76
C CYS A 183 -26.95 26.38 11.41
N GLN A 184 -27.24 25.19 11.93
CA GLN A 184 -26.43 23.99 11.68
C GLN A 184 -26.36 23.66 10.18
N PRO A 185 -25.16 23.41 9.61
CA PRO A 185 -24.97 23.08 8.20
C PRO A 185 -25.84 21.91 7.70
N ASP A 186 -26.12 20.93 8.56
CA ASP A 186 -26.92 19.74 8.23
C ASP A 186 -28.27 20.06 7.58
N LYS A 187 -29.00 21.06 8.11
CA LYS A 187 -30.32 21.42 7.57
C LYS A 187 -30.22 21.95 6.14
N THR A 188 -29.17 22.72 5.85
CA THR A 188 -28.91 23.22 4.49
C THR A 188 -28.53 22.07 3.58
N ILE A 189 -27.63 21.17 4.02
CA ILE A 189 -27.18 20.01 3.25
C ILE A 189 -28.35 19.08 2.90
N GLU A 190 -29.29 18.88 3.82
CA GLU A 190 -30.49 18.08 3.57
C GLU A 190 -31.37 18.64 2.45
N MET A 191 -31.32 19.95 2.19
CA MET A 191 -32.05 20.62 1.12
C MET A 191 -31.28 20.63 -0.20
N VAL A 192 -29.94 20.54 -0.19
CA VAL A 192 -29.11 20.54 -1.41
C VAL A 192 -29.50 19.41 -2.35
N ARG A 193 -29.73 19.71 -3.62
CA ARG A 193 -29.91 18.72 -4.69
C ARG A 193 -29.24 19.22 -5.97
N ALA A 194 -28.63 18.31 -6.72
CA ALA A 194 -28.20 18.59 -8.08
C ALA A 194 -29.42 18.97 -8.97
N PRO A 195 -29.36 20.04 -9.76
CA PRO A 195 -30.45 20.38 -10.69
C PRO A 195 -30.64 19.29 -11.76
N GLU A 196 -31.90 18.94 -12.08
CA GLU A 196 -32.25 17.80 -12.95
C GLU A 196 -31.67 17.86 -14.37
N CYS A 197 -31.33 19.05 -14.86
CA CYS A 197 -30.77 19.27 -16.21
C CYS A 197 -29.26 19.53 -16.23
N LYS A 198 -28.59 19.52 -15.06
CA LYS A 198 -27.16 19.89 -14.93
C LYS A 198 -26.32 18.73 -14.43
N ILE A 199 -25.04 18.73 -14.80
CA ILE A 199 -24.04 17.74 -14.37
C ILE A 199 -23.03 18.46 -13.47
N CYS A 200 -22.98 18.06 -12.20
CA CYS A 200 -22.18 18.66 -11.16
C CYS A 200 -21.06 17.70 -10.69
N ASN A 201 -19.81 18.10 -10.90
CA ASN A 201 -18.63 17.46 -10.29
C ASN A 201 -18.23 18.24 -9.03
N VAL A 202 -18.12 17.57 -7.87
CA VAL A 202 -17.86 18.24 -6.59
C VAL A 202 -16.53 17.77 -6.00
N TYR A 203 -15.48 18.56 -6.17
CA TYR A 203 -14.14 18.31 -5.64
C TYR A 203 -14.04 18.89 -4.24
N VAL A 204 -13.96 18.04 -3.21
CA VAL A 204 -13.78 18.49 -1.83
C VAL A 204 -12.34 18.23 -1.39
N LEU A 205 -11.62 19.29 -1.06
CA LEU A 205 -10.27 19.24 -0.49
C LEU A 205 -10.33 19.62 0.99
N GLY A 206 -10.17 18.61 1.85
CA GLY A 206 -10.00 18.80 3.28
C GLY A 206 -8.54 19.03 3.66
N VAL A 207 -8.31 19.92 4.61
CA VAL A 207 -6.97 20.27 5.10
C VAL A 207 -6.89 20.03 6.61
N GLY A 208 -5.80 19.40 7.07
CA GLY A 208 -5.55 19.18 8.48
C GLY A 208 -6.53 18.20 9.15
N ASN A 209 -6.45 18.12 10.49
CA ASN A 209 -7.17 17.12 11.29
C ASN A 209 -8.57 17.56 11.73
N ASN A 210 -8.92 18.84 11.59
CA ASN A 210 -10.21 19.40 12.01
C ASN A 210 -11.24 19.49 10.88
N PHE A 211 -10.89 18.95 9.70
CA PHE A 211 -11.73 18.94 8.52
C PHE A 211 -13.07 18.21 8.77
N PRO A 212 -14.23 18.84 8.50
CA PRO A 212 -15.53 18.22 8.72
C PRO A 212 -15.88 17.23 7.60
N ILE A 213 -15.50 15.96 7.80
CA ILE A 213 -15.60 14.90 6.80
C ILE A 213 -17.06 14.54 6.52
N GLN A 214 -17.89 14.42 7.55
CA GLN A 214 -19.31 14.08 7.38
C GLN A 214 -20.06 15.12 6.54
N TYR A 215 -19.84 16.42 6.77
CA TYR A 215 -20.45 17.47 5.95
C TYR A 215 -19.98 17.36 4.50
N SER A 216 -18.69 17.17 4.29
CA SER A 216 -18.09 17.03 2.96
C SER A 216 -18.67 15.87 2.17
N VAL A 217 -18.81 14.71 2.82
CA VAL A 217 -19.45 13.52 2.24
C VAL A 217 -20.92 13.81 1.93
N ASN A 218 -21.65 14.46 2.83
CA ASN A 218 -23.06 14.76 2.63
C ASN A 218 -23.30 15.76 1.49
N ILE A 219 -22.53 16.85 1.42
CA ILE A 219 -22.61 17.84 0.34
C ILE A 219 -22.33 17.18 -0.99
N ARG A 220 -21.23 16.42 -1.07
CA ARG A 220 -20.89 15.71 -2.29
C ARG A 220 -22.00 14.74 -2.66
N SER A 221 -22.49 13.92 -1.74
CA SER A 221 -23.53 12.92 -2.03
C SER A 221 -24.83 13.56 -2.55
N ARG A 222 -25.13 14.79 -2.15
CA ARG A 222 -26.36 15.50 -2.53
C ARG A 222 -26.24 16.33 -3.81
N LEU A 223 -25.07 16.91 -4.06
CA LEU A 223 -24.83 17.82 -5.19
C LEU A 223 -24.14 17.14 -6.37
N HIS A 224 -23.36 16.09 -6.14
CA HIS A 224 -22.61 15.40 -7.19
C HIS A 224 -23.49 14.40 -7.95
N ASN A 225 -23.63 14.61 -9.26
CA ASN A 225 -24.26 13.67 -10.20
C ASN A 225 -23.41 13.49 -11.47
N GLY A 226 -22.12 13.86 -11.41
CA GLY A 226 -21.15 13.65 -12.47
C GLY A 226 -20.40 12.32 -12.32
N ARG A 227 -19.08 12.34 -12.56
CA ARG A 227 -18.28 11.11 -12.72
C ARG A 227 -18.23 10.25 -11.45
N ALA A 228 -18.67 9.00 -11.54
CA ALA A 228 -18.74 8.06 -10.42
C ALA A 228 -17.37 7.61 -9.87
N ASN A 229 -16.32 7.67 -10.69
CA ASN A 229 -14.94 7.32 -10.31
C ASN A 229 -14.19 8.45 -9.60
N LEU A 230 -14.78 9.63 -9.44
CA LEU A 230 -14.16 10.74 -8.74
C LEU A 230 -14.09 10.42 -7.22
N PRO A 231 -12.93 10.61 -6.56
CA PRO A 231 -12.81 10.39 -5.12
C PRO A 231 -13.80 11.22 -4.30
N ILE A 232 -14.36 10.64 -3.24
CA ILE A 232 -15.33 11.32 -2.36
C ILE A 232 -14.71 12.54 -1.67
N ILE A 233 -13.48 12.40 -1.19
CA ILE A 233 -12.71 13.47 -0.56
C ILE A 233 -11.25 13.39 -1.03
N PHE A 234 -10.63 14.55 -1.17
CA PHE A 234 -9.19 14.73 -1.24
C PHE A 234 -8.76 15.27 0.13
N TRP A 235 -7.83 14.61 0.82
CA TRP A 235 -7.44 15.03 2.17
C TRP A 235 -5.93 15.23 2.26
N ALA A 236 -5.53 16.46 2.55
CA ALA A 236 -4.16 16.82 2.90
C ALA A 236 -4.03 16.79 4.42
N LYS A 237 -3.53 15.66 4.93
CA LYS A 237 -3.53 15.35 6.36
C LYS A 237 -2.31 15.90 7.07
N ASN A 238 -1.17 15.91 6.39
CA ASN A 238 0.06 16.43 6.96
C ASN A 238 0.16 17.92 6.65
N ASP A 239 0.65 18.72 7.62
CA ASP A 239 0.91 20.15 7.46
C ASP A 239 2.06 20.47 6.48
N SER A 240 2.46 19.48 5.66
CA SER A 240 3.48 19.64 4.65
C SER A 240 2.87 20.17 3.35
N ASN A 241 3.46 21.25 2.84
CA ASN A 241 3.11 21.82 1.52
C ASN A 241 3.15 20.78 0.37
N LYS A 242 3.91 19.69 0.53
CA LYS A 242 4.00 18.60 -0.46
C LYS A 242 2.72 17.77 -0.56
N ASP A 243 2.05 17.50 0.56
CA ASP A 243 0.80 16.71 0.58
C ASP A 243 -0.33 17.48 -0.10
N MET A 244 -0.48 18.76 0.25
CA MET A 244 -1.38 19.72 -0.43
C MET A 244 -1.14 19.76 -1.94
N GLU A 245 0.11 19.96 -2.36
CA GLU A 245 0.45 20.02 -3.79
C GLU A 245 0.09 18.71 -4.52
N GLN A 246 0.32 17.57 -3.88
CA GLN A 246 -0.08 16.27 -4.44
C GLN A 246 -1.60 16.15 -4.60
N LYS A 247 -2.40 16.62 -3.63
CA LYS A 247 -3.87 16.59 -3.75
C LYS A 247 -4.39 17.48 -4.87
N PHE A 248 -3.77 18.63 -5.11
CA PHE A 248 -4.11 19.46 -6.28
C PHE A 248 -3.73 18.79 -7.61
N LYS A 249 -2.60 18.08 -7.68
CA LYS A 249 -2.25 17.24 -8.84
C LYS A 249 -3.25 16.11 -9.07
N ASP A 250 -3.67 15.45 -7.99
CA ASP A 250 -4.69 14.40 -8.03
C ASP A 250 -6.02 14.98 -8.59
N ILE A 251 -6.48 16.12 -8.09
CA ILE A 251 -7.66 16.84 -8.60
C ILE A 251 -7.50 17.17 -10.09
N ALA A 252 -6.36 17.73 -10.49
CA ALA A 252 -6.08 18.10 -11.87
C ALA A 252 -6.18 16.90 -12.83
N SER A 253 -5.68 15.74 -12.41
CA SER A 253 -5.77 14.51 -13.21
C SER A 253 -7.21 14.07 -13.48
N HIS A 254 -8.17 14.47 -12.64
CA HIS A 254 -9.58 14.18 -12.80
C HIS A 254 -10.36 15.25 -13.59
N LEU A 255 -9.78 16.39 -13.95
CA LEU A 255 -10.51 17.43 -14.69
C LEU A 255 -10.67 17.10 -16.19
N GLY A 256 -9.92 16.11 -16.70
CA GLY A 256 -9.95 15.70 -18.11
C GLY A 256 -9.27 16.72 -19.03
N GLN A 257 -9.27 16.46 -20.34
CA GLN A 257 -8.69 17.39 -21.31
C GLN A 257 -9.64 18.58 -21.57
N PRO A 258 -9.12 19.82 -21.55
CA PRO A 258 -9.86 21.03 -21.94
C PRO A 258 -10.60 20.84 -23.28
N GLY A 259 -11.91 21.10 -23.33
CA GLY A 259 -12.66 21.09 -24.59
C GLY A 259 -13.29 19.75 -25.01
N SER A 260 -13.17 18.70 -24.20
CA SER A 260 -13.75 17.37 -24.49
C SER A 260 -15.07 17.13 -23.75
N SER A 261 -16.08 16.58 -24.45
CA SER A 261 -17.32 16.14 -23.81
C SER A 261 -17.03 14.95 -22.90
N ASN A 262 -17.23 15.10 -21.60
CA ASN A 262 -16.95 14.02 -20.65
C ASN A 262 -18.09 12.99 -20.56
N THR A 263 -19.07 13.04 -21.46
CA THR A 263 -20.26 12.18 -21.47
C THR A 263 -20.34 11.41 -22.77
N ILE A 264 -20.58 10.10 -22.65
CA ILE A 264 -20.73 9.18 -23.77
C ILE A 264 -22.08 8.48 -23.61
N LYS A 265 -22.90 8.50 -24.65
CA LYS A 265 -24.14 7.73 -24.71
C LYS A 265 -23.88 6.40 -25.40
N LEU A 266 -24.25 5.29 -24.77
CA LEU A 266 -24.13 3.93 -25.33
C LEU A 266 -25.48 3.46 -25.89
N SER A 267 -25.46 2.60 -26.91
CA SER A 267 -26.66 1.94 -27.43
C SER A 267 -27.23 0.88 -26.48
N ILE A 268 -26.35 0.26 -25.70
CA ILE A 268 -26.71 -0.78 -24.73
C ILE A 268 -26.74 -0.12 -23.34
N PRO A 269 -27.89 -0.14 -22.63
CA PRO A 269 -27.95 0.38 -21.28
C PRO A 269 -27.19 -0.53 -20.32
N GLY A 270 -26.52 0.06 -19.33
CA GLY A 270 -25.75 -0.63 -18.30
C GLY A 270 -25.91 0.02 -16.94
N ASN A 271 -25.23 -0.52 -15.93
CA ASN A 271 -25.34 -0.05 -14.55
C ASN A 271 -23.98 0.43 -14.03
N ILE A 272 -23.90 1.65 -13.48
CA ILE A 272 -22.65 2.09 -12.79
C ILE A 272 -22.43 1.28 -11.50
N LEU A 273 -23.52 0.85 -10.86
CA LEU A 273 -23.55 -0.04 -9.70
C LEU A 273 -24.49 -1.22 -10.03
N PRO A 274 -24.07 -2.49 -9.86
CA PRO A 274 -24.97 -3.64 -10.03
C PRO A 274 -26.25 -3.48 -9.21
N PHE A 275 -27.37 -4.00 -9.74
CA PHE A 275 -28.70 -3.92 -9.13
C PHE A 275 -29.30 -2.50 -9.00
N ASN A 276 -28.64 -1.47 -9.53
CA ASN A 276 -29.21 -0.13 -9.65
C ASN A 276 -29.95 0.02 -11.01
N SER A 277 -30.67 1.13 -11.21
CA SER A 277 -31.35 1.40 -12.48
C SER A 277 -30.35 1.50 -13.64
N SER A 278 -30.68 0.86 -14.76
CA SER A 278 -29.85 0.90 -15.97
C SER A 278 -29.96 2.27 -16.65
N GLN A 279 -28.85 2.77 -17.16
CA GLN A 279 -28.79 4.02 -17.91
C GLN A 279 -27.93 3.87 -19.16
N ASN A 280 -28.00 4.84 -20.06
CA ASN A 280 -27.25 4.83 -21.31
C ASN A 280 -26.23 5.97 -21.42
N ILE A 281 -26.16 6.89 -20.45
CA ILE A 281 -25.20 8.00 -20.44
C ILE A 281 -24.19 7.74 -19.33
N PHE A 282 -22.91 7.78 -19.70
CA PHE A 282 -21.78 7.50 -18.82
C PHE A 282 -20.65 8.49 -19.04
N HIS A 283 -19.67 8.49 -18.14
CA HIS A 283 -18.50 9.34 -18.22
C HIS A 283 -17.22 8.57 -18.55
N LEU A 284 -16.21 9.31 -19.00
CA LEU A 284 -14.87 8.79 -19.24
C LEU A 284 -14.30 8.11 -17.99
N ASN A 285 -13.55 7.02 -18.20
CA ASN A 285 -12.94 6.19 -17.15
C ASN A 285 -13.90 5.54 -16.14
N GLU A 286 -15.22 5.57 -16.35
CA GLU A 286 -16.16 4.83 -15.50
C GLU A 286 -16.15 3.32 -15.81
N TYR A 287 -16.45 2.53 -14.79
CA TYR A 287 -16.68 1.10 -14.91
C TYR A 287 -18.19 0.83 -14.98
N ILE A 288 -18.64 0.23 -16.06
CA ILE A 288 -20.06 -0.05 -16.33
C ILE A 288 -20.27 -1.56 -16.26
N TYR A 289 -21.19 -1.98 -15.42
CA TYR A 289 -21.64 -3.36 -15.31
C TYR A 289 -22.75 -3.65 -16.31
N PHE A 290 -22.67 -4.81 -16.97
CA PHE A 290 -23.75 -5.39 -17.76
C PHE A 290 -24.02 -6.81 -17.28
N ASP A 291 -25.28 -7.11 -17.03
CA ASP A 291 -25.80 -8.46 -16.76
C ASP A 291 -25.95 -9.23 -18.09
N LYS A 292 -24.84 -9.33 -18.83
CA LYS A 292 -24.75 -9.92 -20.18
C LYS A 292 -23.38 -10.55 -20.41
N ASP A 293 -23.35 -11.57 -21.24
CA ASP A 293 -22.09 -12.15 -21.72
C ASP A 293 -21.31 -11.13 -22.58
N PRO A 294 -19.98 -11.05 -22.46
CA PRO A 294 -19.14 -10.21 -23.31
C PRO A 294 -19.38 -10.40 -24.81
N GLU A 295 -19.74 -11.61 -25.25
CA GLU A 295 -20.05 -11.90 -26.66
C GLU A 295 -21.26 -11.09 -27.17
N GLU A 296 -22.20 -10.74 -26.31
CA GLU A 296 -23.39 -9.95 -26.68
C GLU A 296 -23.10 -8.45 -26.82
N ILE A 297 -21.94 -7.98 -26.36
CA ILE A 297 -21.62 -6.55 -26.24
C ILE A 297 -20.25 -6.18 -26.83
N GLN A 298 -19.72 -7.01 -27.73
CA GLN A 298 -18.43 -6.76 -28.40
C GLN A 298 -18.46 -5.48 -29.25
N ASP A 299 -19.59 -5.18 -29.88
CA ASP A 299 -19.78 -3.98 -30.68
C ASP A 299 -20.79 -3.05 -30.03
N ILE A 300 -20.31 -1.97 -29.41
CA ILE A 300 -21.16 -0.96 -28.80
C ILE A 300 -21.16 0.30 -29.66
N LEU A 301 -22.35 0.66 -30.16
CA LEU A 301 -22.59 1.97 -30.76
C LEU A 301 -22.54 3.01 -29.65
N PHE A 302 -21.71 4.02 -29.81
CA PHE A 302 -21.61 5.13 -28.87
C PHE A 302 -21.76 6.46 -29.57
N GLN A 303 -22.23 7.45 -28.81
CA GLN A 303 -22.44 8.82 -29.27
C GLN A 303 -21.78 9.82 -28.33
N VAL A 304 -21.04 10.75 -28.91
CA VAL A 304 -20.40 11.88 -28.23
C VAL A 304 -20.81 13.17 -28.95
N GLY A 305 -21.75 13.91 -28.35
CA GLY A 305 -22.36 15.06 -29.01
C GLY A 305 -23.00 14.66 -30.34
N ARG A 306 -22.46 15.18 -31.45
CA ARG A 306 -22.92 14.91 -32.82
C ARG A 306 -22.29 13.66 -33.44
N TYR A 307 -21.21 13.15 -32.86
CA TYR A 307 -20.45 12.05 -33.45
C TYR A 307 -21.01 10.71 -32.97
N LYS A 308 -21.18 9.78 -33.92
CA LYS A 308 -21.49 8.37 -33.66
C LYS A 308 -20.30 7.50 -34.05
N GLY A 309 -20.01 6.48 -33.27
CA GLY A 309 -18.97 5.50 -33.58
C GLY A 309 -19.34 4.12 -33.09
N ILE A 310 -18.60 3.13 -33.58
CA ILE A 310 -18.65 1.76 -33.09
C ILE A 310 -17.36 1.52 -32.30
N MET A 311 -17.53 1.04 -31.07
CA MET A 311 -16.47 0.56 -30.21
C MET A 311 -16.46 -0.97 -30.31
N HIS A 312 -15.44 -1.49 -31.01
CA HIS A 312 -15.17 -2.92 -31.02
C HIS A 312 -14.30 -3.27 -29.81
N LEU A 313 -14.75 -4.23 -29.01
CA LEU A 313 -14.21 -4.57 -27.70
C LEU A 313 -13.80 -6.03 -27.66
N ASP A 314 -12.49 -6.27 -27.57
CA ASP A 314 -11.96 -7.60 -27.32
C ASP A 314 -12.10 -7.94 -25.82
N PRO A 315 -12.87 -8.98 -25.44
CA PRO A 315 -13.04 -9.35 -24.05
C PRO A 315 -11.73 -9.79 -23.41
N GLN A 316 -11.41 -9.21 -22.26
CA GLN A 316 -10.26 -9.58 -21.43
C GLN A 316 -10.73 -10.22 -20.13
N LYS A 317 -9.92 -11.09 -19.54
CA LYS A 317 -10.24 -11.67 -18.25
C LYS A 317 -10.04 -10.64 -17.14
N ALA A 318 -11.06 -10.44 -16.29
CA ALA A 318 -10.91 -9.61 -15.09
C ALA A 318 -9.88 -10.23 -14.12
N ASP A 319 -8.97 -9.40 -13.60
CA ASP A 319 -8.00 -9.79 -12.58
C ASP A 319 -8.34 -9.20 -11.20
N VAL A 320 -7.60 -9.64 -10.18
CA VAL A 320 -7.79 -9.20 -8.79
C VAL A 320 -7.47 -7.71 -8.60
N ASP A 321 -6.50 -7.21 -9.36
CA ASP A 321 -6.04 -5.82 -9.23
C ASP A 321 -7.09 -4.86 -9.80
N LEU A 322 -7.80 -5.22 -10.87
CA LEU A 322 -8.96 -4.51 -11.43
C LEU A 322 -10.07 -4.38 -10.39
N TYR A 323 -10.46 -5.48 -9.73
CA TYR A 323 -11.52 -5.46 -8.72
C TYR A 323 -11.16 -4.58 -7.52
N LEU A 324 -10.01 -4.82 -6.90
CA LEU A 324 -9.63 -4.17 -5.64
C LEU A 324 -9.21 -2.71 -5.80
N ASN A 325 -8.61 -2.35 -6.93
CA ASN A 325 -8.08 -1.01 -7.13
C ASN A 325 -9.03 -0.10 -7.90
N GLU A 326 -9.99 -0.63 -8.65
CA GLU A 326 -10.79 0.18 -9.56
C GLU A 326 -12.31 -0.07 -9.36
N VAL A 327 -12.82 -1.26 -9.70
CA VAL A 327 -14.27 -1.55 -9.73
C VAL A 327 -14.93 -1.42 -8.35
N PHE A 328 -14.39 -2.12 -7.34
CA PHE A 328 -14.98 -2.09 -5.99
C PHE A 328 -14.85 -0.73 -5.33
N ARG A 329 -13.86 0.07 -5.72
CA ARG A 329 -13.69 1.43 -5.21
C ARG A 329 -14.75 2.36 -5.75
N GLN A 330 -15.05 2.28 -7.05
CA GLN A 330 -16.16 3.03 -7.65
C GLN A 330 -17.48 2.64 -7.01
N TRP A 331 -17.76 1.33 -6.89
CA TRP A 331 -19.00 0.85 -6.28
C TRP A 331 -19.13 1.29 -4.82
N ASN A 332 -18.09 1.12 -4.01
CA ASN A 332 -18.08 1.64 -2.63
C ASN A 332 -18.31 3.15 -2.59
N GLY A 333 -17.72 3.89 -3.53
CA GLY A 333 -17.93 5.33 -3.67
C GLY A 333 -19.40 5.70 -3.83
N ILE A 334 -20.13 4.95 -4.66
CA ILE A 334 -21.57 5.14 -4.87
C ILE A 334 -22.36 4.69 -3.64
N LEU A 335 -22.02 3.55 -3.05
CA LEU A 335 -22.71 3.04 -1.85
C LEU A 335 -22.61 4.00 -0.66
N ILE A 336 -21.45 4.65 -0.46
CA ILE A 336 -21.28 5.70 0.55
C ILE A 336 -22.21 6.89 0.26
N GLN A 337 -22.36 7.28 -1.01
CA GLN A 337 -23.27 8.37 -1.37
C GLN A 337 -24.74 8.02 -1.15
N LEU A 338 -25.15 6.79 -1.48
CA LEU A 338 -26.50 6.29 -1.21
C LEU A 338 -26.79 6.27 0.30
N GLN A 339 -25.84 5.76 1.10
CA GLN A 339 -25.92 5.76 2.56
C GLN A 339 -26.11 7.17 3.12
N SER A 340 -25.26 8.13 2.68
CA SER A 340 -25.32 9.53 3.10
C SER A 340 -26.66 10.20 2.71
N ARG A 341 -27.24 9.81 1.58
CA ARG A 341 -28.58 10.25 1.15
C ARG A 341 -29.73 9.55 1.87
N ARG A 342 -29.44 8.52 2.69
CA ARG A 342 -30.42 7.61 3.29
C ARG A 342 -31.28 6.89 2.25
N GLU A 343 -30.70 6.64 1.07
CA GLU A 343 -31.31 5.86 0.00
C GLU A 343 -31.10 4.36 0.24
N LYS A 344 -31.97 3.51 -0.33
CA LYS A 344 -31.90 2.07 -0.14
C LYS A 344 -30.69 1.50 -0.88
N ILE A 345 -29.77 0.87 -0.13
CA ILE A 345 -28.67 0.10 -0.71
C ILE A 345 -29.18 -1.28 -1.14
N PRO A 346 -28.87 -1.76 -2.36
CA PRO A 346 -29.19 -3.14 -2.77
C PRO A 346 -28.51 -4.15 -1.84
N PRO A 347 -29.25 -4.99 -1.08
CA PRO A 347 -28.65 -5.95 -0.16
C PRO A 347 -27.79 -7.02 -0.86
N GLU A 348 -28.02 -7.24 -2.15
CA GLU A 348 -27.33 -8.24 -2.98
C GLU A 348 -25.91 -7.82 -3.37
N ILE A 349 -25.55 -6.52 -3.27
CA ILE A 349 -24.27 -6.01 -3.79
C ILE A 349 -23.05 -6.60 -3.08
N ALA A 350 -23.08 -6.70 -1.75
CA ALA A 350 -21.96 -7.20 -0.98
C ALA A 350 -21.74 -8.72 -1.17
N PRO A 351 -22.80 -9.56 -1.16
CA PRO A 351 -22.71 -10.95 -1.63
C PRO A 351 -22.19 -11.06 -3.06
N PHE A 352 -22.71 -10.25 -3.99
CA PHE A 352 -22.28 -10.25 -5.39
C PHE A 352 -20.78 -9.98 -5.55
N MET A 353 -20.24 -8.96 -4.87
CA MET A 353 -18.80 -8.65 -4.85
C MET A 353 -17.96 -9.86 -4.39
N ARG A 354 -18.44 -10.64 -3.41
CA ARG A 354 -17.75 -11.88 -2.98
C ARG A 354 -17.81 -12.96 -4.07
N ARG A 355 -18.99 -13.16 -4.68
CA ARG A 355 -19.21 -14.19 -5.71
C ARG A 355 -18.44 -13.96 -7.00
N ILE A 356 -18.09 -12.71 -7.33
CA ILE A 356 -17.21 -12.40 -8.48
C ILE A 356 -15.72 -12.36 -8.14
N PHE A 357 -15.38 -12.13 -6.86
CA PHE A 357 -13.99 -12.10 -6.39
C PHE A 357 -13.42 -13.50 -6.14
N ASN A 358 -14.20 -14.38 -5.50
CA ASN A 358 -13.78 -15.72 -5.11
C ASN A 358 -13.30 -16.60 -6.28
N PRO A 359 -13.94 -16.59 -7.47
CA PRO A 359 -13.50 -17.39 -8.61
C PRO A 359 -12.08 -17.04 -9.06
N VAL A 360 -11.78 -15.75 -9.19
CA VAL A 360 -10.45 -15.28 -9.60
C VAL A 360 -9.41 -15.62 -8.54
N MET A 361 -9.77 -15.52 -7.26
CA MET A 361 -8.89 -15.95 -6.17
C MET A 361 -8.63 -17.46 -6.17
N HIS A 362 -9.63 -18.29 -6.48
CA HIS A 362 -9.47 -19.73 -6.57
C HIS A 362 -8.54 -20.11 -7.73
N GLU A 363 -8.68 -19.47 -8.90
CA GLU A 363 -7.78 -19.69 -10.03
C GLU A 363 -6.33 -19.32 -9.69
N MET A 364 -6.09 -18.26 -8.92
CA MET A 364 -4.76 -17.92 -8.43
C MET A 364 -4.19 -18.96 -7.45
N LYS A 365 -5.04 -19.55 -6.58
CA LYS A 365 -4.62 -20.52 -5.56
C LYS A 365 -4.12 -21.85 -6.13
N ASN A 366 -4.42 -22.17 -7.39
CA ASN A 366 -3.96 -23.39 -8.05
C ASN A 366 -2.45 -23.40 -8.36
N ALA A 367 -1.73 -22.30 -8.13
CA ALA A 367 -0.27 -22.22 -8.23
C ALA A 367 0.39 -22.53 -6.87
N THR A 368 0.34 -23.78 -6.42
CA THR A 368 1.02 -24.24 -5.20
C THR A 368 2.37 -24.85 -5.52
N GLY A 369 3.42 -24.42 -4.83
CA GLY A 369 4.77 -24.96 -4.94
C GLY A 369 5.68 -24.44 -3.85
N THR A 370 6.90 -24.98 -3.76
CA THR A 370 7.92 -24.61 -2.77
C THR A 370 8.90 -23.54 -3.27
N SER A 371 8.87 -23.20 -4.56
CA SER A 371 9.75 -22.20 -5.18
C SER A 371 9.50 -20.77 -4.66
N ILE A 372 10.47 -19.89 -4.86
CA ILE A 372 10.34 -18.45 -4.60
C ILE A 372 9.10 -17.90 -5.31
N HIS A 373 8.90 -18.28 -6.57
CA HIS A 373 7.72 -17.93 -7.37
C HIS A 373 6.41 -18.20 -6.61
N SER A 374 6.27 -19.44 -6.16
CA SER A 374 5.04 -19.94 -5.54
C SER A 374 4.75 -19.22 -4.22
N ARG A 375 5.80 -18.89 -3.45
CA ARG A 375 5.67 -18.11 -2.21
C ARG A 375 5.30 -16.67 -2.47
N LEU A 376 5.85 -16.05 -3.53
CA LEU A 376 5.47 -14.70 -3.96
C LEU A 376 4.00 -14.65 -4.41
N VAL A 377 3.57 -15.63 -5.19
CA VAL A 377 2.16 -15.78 -5.61
C VAL A 377 1.27 -15.97 -4.39
N SER A 378 1.61 -16.88 -3.48
CA SER A 378 0.87 -17.12 -2.24
C SER A 378 0.77 -15.86 -1.37
N LYS A 379 1.85 -15.08 -1.26
CA LYS A 379 1.86 -13.80 -0.55
C LYS A 379 0.99 -12.75 -1.24
N LYS A 380 1.01 -12.69 -2.58
CA LYS A 380 0.11 -11.83 -3.36
C LYS A 380 -1.34 -12.20 -3.10
N ILE A 381 -1.68 -13.49 -3.16
CA ILE A 381 -3.03 -14.02 -2.87
C ILE A 381 -3.48 -13.66 -1.46
N LYS A 382 -2.69 -13.98 -0.44
CA LYS A 382 -3.00 -13.63 0.97
C LYS A 382 -3.17 -12.11 1.12
N GLY A 383 -2.31 -11.32 0.50
CA GLY A 383 -2.39 -9.85 0.50
C GLY A 383 -3.67 -9.33 -0.15
N CYS A 384 -4.09 -9.91 -1.27
CA CYS A 384 -5.34 -9.57 -1.95
C CYS A 384 -6.57 -9.96 -1.13
N ASP A 385 -6.59 -11.15 -0.52
CA ASP A 385 -7.68 -11.59 0.35
C ASP A 385 -7.83 -10.66 1.57
N VAL A 386 -6.72 -10.34 2.25
CA VAL A 386 -6.73 -9.39 3.37
C VAL A 386 -7.24 -8.01 2.93
N LYS A 387 -6.79 -7.52 1.76
CA LYS A 387 -7.29 -6.25 1.20
C LYS A 387 -8.79 -6.30 0.93
N PHE A 388 -9.28 -7.39 0.35
CA PHE A 388 -10.70 -7.60 0.08
C PHE A 388 -11.53 -7.65 1.36
N GLN A 389 -11.15 -8.49 2.33
CA GLN A 389 -11.85 -8.56 3.62
C GLN A 389 -11.82 -7.21 4.35
N THR A 390 -10.70 -6.48 4.29
CA THR A 390 -10.59 -5.13 4.85
C THR A 390 -11.57 -4.18 4.18
N LEU A 391 -11.65 -4.21 2.84
CA LEU A 391 -12.57 -3.37 2.06
C LEU A 391 -14.03 -3.69 2.40
N MET A 392 -14.40 -4.97 2.44
CA MET A 392 -15.76 -5.41 2.78
C MET A 392 -16.15 -5.10 4.23
N ASN A 393 -15.26 -5.34 5.20
CA ASN A 393 -15.52 -5.03 6.60
C ASN A 393 -15.68 -3.52 6.84
N LYS A 394 -14.83 -2.70 6.21
CA LYS A 394 -14.94 -1.25 6.27
C LYS A 394 -16.24 -0.74 5.65
N MET A 395 -16.66 -1.32 4.52
CA MET A 395 -17.94 -0.98 3.91
C MET A 395 -19.12 -1.35 4.82
N LYS A 396 -19.07 -2.52 5.46
CA LYS A 396 -20.08 -2.94 6.44
C LYS A 396 -20.19 -1.94 7.59
N ASN A 397 -19.06 -1.46 8.13
CA ASN A 397 -19.04 -0.45 9.20
C ASN A 397 -19.69 0.87 8.75
N ILE A 398 -19.49 1.28 7.49
CA ILE A 398 -20.17 2.46 6.93
C ILE A 398 -21.68 2.23 6.84
N GLN A 399 -22.12 1.03 6.44
CA GLN A 399 -23.54 0.69 6.27
C GLN A 399 -24.31 0.57 7.58
N THR A 400 -23.67 0.09 8.66
CA THR A 400 -24.33 -0.14 9.95
C THR A 400 -24.54 1.13 10.77
N ASN A 401 -24.05 2.30 10.31
CA ASN A 401 -24.09 3.57 11.05
C ASN A 401 -23.59 3.45 12.49
N GLU A 402 -22.71 2.48 12.78
CA GLU A 402 -22.00 2.48 14.05
C GLU A 402 -21.24 3.80 14.12
N ARG A 403 -21.55 4.61 15.14
CA ARG A 403 -20.97 5.95 15.29
C ARG A 403 -19.46 5.80 15.30
N PHE A 404 -18.80 6.24 14.23
CA PHE A 404 -17.34 6.36 14.21
C PHE A 404 -16.92 7.18 15.41
N SER A 405 -15.84 6.75 16.08
CA SER A 405 -15.41 7.39 17.33
C SER A 405 -14.93 8.83 17.08
N ASN A 406 -14.53 9.15 15.85
CA ASN A 406 -14.15 10.48 15.38
C ASN A 406 -14.28 10.60 13.84
N GLU A 407 -14.36 11.83 13.34
CA GLU A 407 -14.37 12.17 11.90
C GLU A 407 -13.14 11.61 11.16
N PHE A 408 -11.99 11.60 11.83
CA PHE A 408 -10.73 11.10 11.30
C PHE A 408 -10.80 9.62 10.85
N GLU A 409 -11.39 8.76 11.66
CA GLU A 409 -11.58 7.34 11.38
C GLU A 409 -12.49 7.15 10.15
N LEU A 410 -13.55 7.97 10.04
CA LEU A 410 -14.44 7.99 8.90
C LEU A 410 -13.69 8.36 7.60
N ALA A 411 -12.84 9.39 7.59
CA ALA A 411 -12.07 9.72 6.38
C ALA A 411 -11.06 8.65 6.00
N GLU A 412 -10.31 8.06 6.96
CA GLU A 412 -9.38 6.97 6.64
C GLU A 412 -10.14 5.76 6.06
N ILE A 413 -11.34 5.47 6.57
CA ILE A 413 -12.20 4.42 6.04
C ILE A 413 -12.65 4.73 4.62
N ILE A 414 -13.19 5.94 4.37
CA ILE A 414 -13.61 6.39 3.03
C ILE A 414 -12.43 6.33 2.06
N LEU A 415 -11.31 6.99 2.37
CA LEU A 415 -10.13 6.99 1.50
C LEU A 415 -9.61 5.59 1.24
N SER A 416 -9.53 4.74 2.26
CA SER A 416 -9.04 3.37 2.08
C SER A 416 -9.97 2.48 1.27
N THR A 417 -11.26 2.81 1.16
CA THR A 417 -12.27 2.05 0.40
C THR A 417 -12.51 2.63 -0.99
N THR A 418 -12.29 3.93 -1.20
CA THR A 418 -12.59 4.62 -2.47
C THR A 418 -11.35 5.10 -3.22
N VAL A 419 -10.17 5.16 -2.60
CA VAL A 419 -8.93 5.67 -3.23
C VAL A 419 -7.83 4.62 -3.21
N LYS A 420 -7.12 4.48 -4.34
CA LYS A 420 -5.97 3.58 -4.48
C LYS A 420 -4.86 4.00 -3.51
N SER A 421 -4.64 3.21 -2.46
CA SER A 421 -3.63 3.53 -1.46
C SER A 421 -2.22 3.23 -1.97
N ASN A 422 -1.40 4.25 -2.17
CA ASN A 422 0.06 4.10 -2.34
C ASN A 422 0.80 3.86 -0.99
N LYS A 423 0.08 3.33 0.02
CA LYS A 423 0.56 3.14 1.41
C LYS A 423 1.86 2.34 1.55
N TYR A 424 2.25 1.57 0.53
CA TYR A 424 3.51 0.81 0.53
C TYR A 424 4.74 1.67 0.20
N ALA A 425 4.59 2.78 -0.52
CA ALA A 425 5.72 3.68 -0.81
C ALA A 425 6.11 4.53 0.41
N GLU A 426 5.13 4.99 1.19
CA GLU A 426 5.39 5.91 2.31
C GLU A 426 5.92 5.23 3.58
N LYS A 427 5.54 3.98 3.87
CA LYS A 427 6.04 3.24 5.05
C LYS A 427 7.42 2.60 4.85
N ALA A 428 7.94 2.57 3.62
CA ALA A 428 9.27 2.08 3.33
C ALA A 428 10.39 3.08 3.70
N LEU A 429 10.04 4.30 4.11
CA LEU A 429 10.94 5.46 4.16
C LEU A 429 11.59 5.79 5.51
N CYS A 430 11.55 4.92 6.52
CA CYS A 430 12.32 5.12 7.76
C CYS A 430 12.89 3.80 8.30
N LEU A 431 13.67 3.10 7.48
CA LEU A 431 14.59 2.08 7.99
C LEU A 431 15.77 2.81 8.66
N LYS A 432 15.80 2.83 10.00
CA LYS A 432 16.94 3.40 10.73
C LYS A 432 18.22 2.63 10.38
N GLY A 433 19.24 3.33 9.86
CA GLY A 433 20.60 2.80 9.74
C GLY A 433 20.96 2.09 8.42
N HIS A 434 20.06 2.01 7.42
CA HIS A 434 20.39 1.49 6.09
C HIS A 434 19.41 2.00 5.03
N SER A 435 19.91 2.85 4.14
CA SER A 435 19.17 3.55 3.09
C SER A 435 18.86 2.65 1.89
N LEU A 436 17.92 3.10 1.03
CA LEU A 436 17.60 2.43 -0.23
C LEU A 436 18.80 2.35 -1.17
N GLU A 437 19.63 3.41 -1.22
CA GLU A 437 20.84 3.44 -2.05
C GLU A 437 21.89 2.42 -1.59
N GLU A 438 22.05 2.26 -0.27
CA GLU A 438 22.95 1.23 0.29
C GLU A 438 22.43 -0.17 -0.01
N TYR A 439 21.11 -0.39 0.05
CA TYR A 439 20.51 -1.68 -0.31
C TYR A 439 20.74 -2.03 -1.78
N GLU A 440 20.60 -1.07 -2.69
CA GLU A 440 20.86 -1.28 -4.12
C GLU A 440 22.33 -1.65 -4.39
N LYS A 441 23.28 -0.98 -3.73
CA LYS A 441 24.71 -1.33 -3.80
C LYS A 441 24.98 -2.73 -3.27
N ASP A 442 24.42 -3.06 -2.11
CA ASP A 442 24.60 -4.37 -1.47
C ASP A 442 23.98 -5.51 -2.28
N LYS A 443 22.86 -5.26 -3.00
CA LYS A 443 22.23 -6.20 -3.93
C LYS A 443 23.16 -6.53 -5.11
N ILE A 444 23.73 -5.51 -5.74
CA ILE A 444 24.66 -5.69 -6.88
C ILE A 444 25.86 -6.52 -6.44
N GLU A 445 26.44 -6.20 -5.28
CA GLU A 445 27.57 -6.94 -4.74
C GLU A 445 27.21 -8.40 -4.40
N PHE A 446 26.04 -8.62 -3.80
CA PHE A 446 25.56 -9.96 -3.49
C PHE A 446 25.39 -10.83 -4.74
N LEU A 447 24.76 -10.28 -5.80
CA LEU A 447 24.58 -11.00 -7.07
C LEU A 447 25.92 -11.28 -7.76
N ARG A 448 26.86 -10.33 -7.70
CA ARG A 448 28.22 -10.52 -8.21
C ARG A 448 28.92 -11.70 -7.53
N VAL A 449 28.84 -11.78 -6.19
CA VAL A 449 29.42 -12.88 -5.40
C VAL A 449 28.74 -14.21 -5.74
N ILE A 450 27.41 -14.24 -5.85
CA ILE A 450 26.66 -15.45 -6.21
C ILE A 450 27.11 -16.01 -7.55
N GLU A 451 27.23 -15.17 -8.58
CA GLU A 451 27.58 -15.63 -9.92
C GLU A 451 29.05 -16.03 -10.02
N GLN A 452 29.97 -15.30 -9.38
CA GLN A 452 31.40 -15.65 -9.36
C GLN A 452 31.67 -17.01 -8.70
N GLU A 453 30.94 -17.31 -7.61
CA GLU A 453 31.17 -18.51 -6.81
C GLU A 453 30.22 -19.67 -7.17
N LYS A 454 29.37 -19.50 -8.18
CA LYS A 454 28.31 -20.45 -8.56
C LYS A 454 28.80 -21.89 -8.69
N SER A 455 29.95 -22.11 -9.34
CA SER A 455 30.56 -23.43 -9.50
C SER A 455 30.89 -24.12 -8.17
N ASN A 456 31.18 -23.36 -7.11
CA ASN A 456 31.60 -23.88 -5.82
C ASN A 456 30.42 -24.38 -4.97
N TRP A 457 29.21 -23.80 -5.12
CA TRP A 457 28.05 -24.12 -4.27
C TRP A 457 26.84 -24.72 -5.00
N MET A 458 26.71 -24.56 -6.33
CA MET A 458 25.54 -25.01 -7.09
C MET A 458 25.31 -26.53 -7.01
N ASN A 459 26.39 -27.31 -6.99
CA ASN A 459 26.34 -28.79 -6.98
C ASN A 459 26.26 -29.40 -5.56
N ILE A 460 26.07 -28.60 -4.51
CA ILE A 460 25.91 -29.13 -3.16
C ILE A 460 24.55 -29.80 -3.03
N GLU A 461 24.53 -31.09 -2.74
CA GLU A 461 23.33 -31.81 -2.31
C GLU A 461 23.21 -31.75 -0.78
N LEU A 462 22.03 -31.40 -0.29
CA LEU A 462 21.74 -31.35 1.15
C LEU A 462 21.05 -32.64 1.57
N ASN A 463 21.38 -33.14 2.76
CA ASN A 463 20.59 -34.19 3.37
C ASN A 463 19.20 -33.62 3.74
N PRO A 464 18.12 -34.41 3.66
CA PRO A 464 16.80 -33.98 4.10
C PRO A 464 16.78 -33.47 5.55
N ASP A 465 17.62 -34.04 6.42
CA ASP A 465 17.74 -33.64 7.83
C ASP A 465 18.36 -32.24 8.02
N ASP A 466 19.04 -31.71 7.00
CA ASP A 466 19.62 -30.36 6.99
C ASP A 466 18.65 -29.31 6.42
N CYS A 467 17.50 -29.75 5.88
CA CYS A 467 16.44 -28.88 5.41
C CYS A 467 15.45 -28.54 6.54
N CYS A 468 14.68 -27.46 6.34
CA CYS A 468 13.56 -27.15 7.20
C CYS A 468 12.58 -28.32 7.23
N THR A 469 12.33 -28.92 8.39
CA THR A 469 11.50 -30.13 8.51
C THR A 469 10.04 -29.91 8.14
N ILE A 470 9.56 -28.65 8.16
CA ILE A 470 8.17 -28.32 7.86
C ILE A 470 7.98 -28.03 6.36
N SER A 471 8.90 -27.30 5.74
CA SER A 471 8.77 -26.89 4.33
C SER A 471 9.62 -27.73 3.38
N ASN A 472 10.50 -28.58 3.88
CA ASN A 472 11.55 -29.30 3.14
C ASN A 472 12.44 -28.38 2.27
N MET A 473 12.56 -27.11 2.67
CA MET A 473 13.37 -26.09 1.98
C MET A 473 14.56 -25.69 2.84
N SER A 474 15.60 -25.13 2.22
CA SER A 474 16.77 -24.60 2.92
C SER A 474 17.13 -23.21 2.41
N THR A 475 18.09 -22.55 3.05
CA THR A 475 18.68 -21.31 2.50
C THR A 475 19.31 -21.56 1.13
N LEU A 476 19.89 -22.74 0.92
CA LEU A 476 20.54 -23.10 -0.33
C LEU A 476 19.52 -23.33 -1.46
N SER A 477 18.32 -23.87 -1.16
CA SER A 477 17.30 -24.07 -2.19
C SER A 477 16.87 -22.74 -2.82
N ASP A 478 16.75 -21.69 -2.01
CA ASP A 478 16.42 -20.35 -2.50
C ASP A 478 17.56 -19.69 -3.26
N LEU A 479 18.81 -19.96 -2.89
CA LEU A 479 19.97 -19.47 -3.66
C LEU A 479 20.05 -20.10 -5.05
N LYS A 480 19.57 -21.34 -5.21
CA LYS A 480 19.52 -22.06 -6.49
C LYS A 480 18.30 -21.73 -7.34
N ASP A 481 17.33 -21.00 -6.80
CA ASP A 481 16.04 -20.72 -7.46
C ASP A 481 16.21 -19.63 -8.54
N GLU A 482 15.61 -19.83 -9.71
CA GLU A 482 15.71 -18.92 -10.85
C GLU A 482 15.09 -17.53 -10.56
N ASP A 483 14.11 -17.46 -9.64
CA ASP A 483 13.42 -16.23 -9.26
C ASP A 483 14.14 -15.43 -8.15
N LEU A 484 15.38 -15.78 -7.77
CA LEU A 484 16.14 -15.05 -6.75
C LEU A 484 16.33 -13.56 -7.10
N ASN A 485 16.67 -13.27 -8.36
CA ASN A 485 16.84 -11.88 -8.84
C ASN A 485 15.55 -11.08 -8.68
N ARG A 486 14.43 -11.68 -9.10
CA ARG A 486 13.10 -11.09 -8.97
C ARG A 486 12.76 -10.81 -7.52
N LEU A 487 13.13 -11.71 -6.61
CA LEU A 487 12.88 -11.52 -5.18
C LEU A 487 13.65 -10.34 -4.59
N LEU A 488 14.90 -10.12 -5.00
CA LEU A 488 15.73 -8.98 -4.56
C LEU A 488 15.17 -7.63 -5.02
N GLU A 489 14.51 -7.60 -6.19
CA GLU A 489 13.90 -6.39 -6.78
C GLU A 489 12.61 -5.94 -6.06
N LEU A 490 11.96 -6.81 -5.29
CA LEU A 490 10.73 -6.46 -4.54
C LEU A 490 10.97 -5.54 -3.33
N GLY A 491 12.23 -5.14 -3.11
CA GLY A 491 12.68 -4.29 -2.02
C GLY A 491 13.00 -5.09 -0.74
N LYS A 492 13.85 -4.50 0.10
CA LYS A 492 14.42 -5.11 1.31
C LYS A 492 13.41 -5.81 2.22
N TYR A 493 12.30 -5.15 2.54
CA TYR A 493 11.29 -5.73 3.45
C TYR A 493 10.64 -6.99 2.88
N ASN A 494 10.32 -6.98 1.57
CA ASN A 494 9.72 -8.14 0.93
C ASN A 494 10.72 -9.28 0.75
N PHE A 495 11.96 -8.95 0.41
CA PHE A 495 13.06 -9.90 0.34
C PHE A 495 13.25 -10.62 1.68
N LEU A 496 13.46 -9.88 2.78
CA LEU A 496 13.70 -10.45 4.12
C LEU A 496 12.58 -11.36 4.60
N LYS A 497 11.32 -11.07 4.24
CA LYS A 497 10.15 -11.88 4.63
C LYS A 497 9.91 -13.14 3.80
N THR A 498 10.57 -13.27 2.65
CA THR A 498 10.24 -14.31 1.66
C THR A 498 11.42 -15.21 1.34
N PHE A 499 12.64 -14.66 1.41
CA PHE A 499 13.87 -15.44 1.32
C PHE A 499 13.91 -16.43 2.48
N ASN A 500 14.36 -17.66 2.28
CA ASN A 500 14.37 -18.69 3.30
C ASN A 500 15.70 -18.66 4.06
N ILE A 501 15.62 -18.49 5.38
CA ILE A 501 16.75 -18.74 6.29
C ILE A 501 16.38 -19.86 7.23
N SER A 502 17.12 -20.95 7.15
CA SER A 502 16.94 -22.16 7.96
C SER A 502 18.04 -22.29 9.02
N GLY A 503 17.68 -22.82 10.19
CA GLY A 503 18.64 -23.00 11.28
C GLY A 503 18.02 -23.56 12.55
N ILE A 504 18.68 -23.34 13.68
CA ILE A 504 18.26 -23.82 15.00
C ILE A 504 17.12 -22.92 15.52
N PRO A 505 15.92 -23.46 15.75
CA PRO A 505 14.83 -22.71 16.35
C PRO A 505 15.07 -22.48 17.84
N ILE A 506 14.88 -21.23 18.26
CA ILE A 506 15.06 -20.79 19.64
C ILE A 506 13.86 -19.97 20.11
N TYR A 507 13.74 -19.89 21.44
CA TYR A 507 12.83 -18.96 22.09
C TYR A 507 13.62 -17.93 22.89
N SER A 508 13.40 -16.65 22.59
CA SER A 508 14.04 -15.52 23.26
C SER A 508 13.00 -14.42 23.57
N PRO A 509 12.76 -14.05 24.85
CA PRO A 509 11.95 -12.88 25.17
C PRO A 509 12.63 -11.64 24.59
N HIS A 510 11.94 -10.93 23.70
CA HIS A 510 12.52 -9.72 23.10
C HIS A 510 12.80 -8.68 24.20
N ARG A 511 14.04 -8.19 24.26
CA ARG A 511 14.48 -7.06 25.09
C ARG A 511 15.23 -6.07 24.21
N ASP A 512 14.95 -4.78 24.39
CA ASP A 512 15.60 -3.70 23.62
C ASP A 512 17.12 -3.65 23.83
N SER A 513 17.64 -4.27 24.89
CA SER A 513 19.08 -4.32 25.21
C SER A 513 19.95 -5.00 24.13
N VAL A 514 19.35 -5.85 23.31
CA VAL A 514 20.06 -6.56 22.21
C VAL A 514 20.52 -5.58 21.13
N VAL A 515 19.81 -4.45 20.97
CA VAL A 515 20.17 -3.38 20.03
C VAL A 515 21.50 -2.72 20.39
N ILE A 516 21.82 -2.68 21.69
CA ILE A 516 23.03 -2.07 22.20
C ILE A 516 24.19 -3.06 22.12
N ASN A 517 23.92 -4.34 22.34
CA ASN A 517 24.94 -5.37 22.32
C ASN A 517 24.38 -6.77 22.01
N PRO A 518 24.85 -7.44 20.95
CA PRO A 518 24.37 -8.76 20.56
C PRO A 518 24.82 -9.90 21.50
N TRP A 519 25.92 -9.75 22.23
CA TRP A 519 26.50 -10.81 23.08
C TRP A 519 25.77 -11.06 24.41
N ILE A 520 24.78 -10.24 24.74
CA ILE A 520 23.89 -10.40 25.89
C ILE A 520 22.51 -10.93 25.50
N TYR A 521 22.38 -11.47 24.28
CA TYR A 521 21.10 -11.97 23.77
C TYR A 521 20.55 -13.12 24.63
N SER A 522 19.31 -12.97 25.09
CA SER A 522 18.78 -13.82 26.16
C SER A 522 18.01 -15.01 25.61
N ILE A 523 18.70 -16.03 25.11
CA ILE A 523 18.04 -17.27 24.64
C ILE A 523 17.48 -17.97 25.88
N ARG A 524 16.18 -18.26 25.95
CA ARG A 524 15.53 -18.99 27.06
C ARG A 524 15.41 -20.48 26.82
N ARG A 525 15.35 -20.92 25.56
CA ARG A 525 15.22 -22.33 25.18
C ARG A 525 15.71 -22.56 23.77
N ILE A 526 16.33 -23.72 23.55
CA ILE A 526 16.70 -24.25 22.25
C ILE A 526 15.86 -25.50 22.00
N LEU A 527 15.19 -25.60 20.85
CA LEU A 527 14.32 -26.74 20.57
C LEU A 527 15.16 -27.96 20.15
N LYS A 528 14.79 -29.14 20.65
CA LYS A 528 15.60 -30.37 20.54
C LYS A 528 15.75 -30.88 19.11
N HIS A 529 14.69 -30.90 18.29
CA HIS A 529 14.70 -31.24 16.86
C HIS A 529 13.41 -30.73 16.22
N PRO A 530 13.43 -29.70 15.35
CA PRO A 530 14.00 -29.79 13.99
C PRO A 530 14.83 -28.55 13.54
N ILE A 531 15.49 -28.60 12.37
CA ILE A 531 15.87 -27.38 11.64
C ILE A 531 14.59 -26.73 11.13
N VAL A 532 14.45 -25.42 11.33
CA VAL A 532 13.24 -24.68 10.94
C VAL A 532 13.63 -23.43 10.17
N SER A 533 12.80 -23.10 9.19
CA SER A 533 12.87 -21.87 8.43
C SER A 533 12.12 -20.73 9.13
N HIS A 534 12.65 -19.52 9.07
CA HIS A 534 11.91 -18.36 9.56
C HIS A 534 10.63 -18.09 8.73
N ALA A 535 10.54 -18.56 7.48
CA ALA A 535 9.33 -18.43 6.67
C ALA A 535 8.13 -19.16 7.32
N VAL A 536 8.40 -20.25 8.04
CA VAL A 536 7.38 -20.97 8.82
C VAL A 536 6.89 -20.13 10.00
N LEU A 537 7.76 -19.31 10.61
CA LEU A 537 7.35 -18.40 11.67
C LEU A 537 6.41 -17.31 11.14
N GLU A 538 6.70 -16.76 9.96
CA GLU A 538 5.83 -15.77 9.31
C GLU A 538 4.46 -16.38 8.90
N GLU A 539 4.44 -17.63 8.42
CA GLU A 539 3.20 -18.30 8.02
C GLU A 539 2.30 -18.64 9.22
N LYS A 540 2.87 -19.15 10.31
CA LYS A 540 2.08 -19.53 11.48
C LYS A 540 1.67 -18.33 12.34
N SER A 541 2.50 -17.30 12.44
CA SER A 541 2.17 -16.07 13.19
C SER A 541 0.97 -15.31 12.62
N THR A 542 0.68 -15.48 11.33
CA THR A 542 -0.50 -14.90 10.67
C THR A 542 -1.77 -15.73 10.84
N SER A 543 -1.64 -17.02 11.18
CA SER A 543 -2.76 -17.97 11.32
C SER A 543 -3.28 -18.07 12.76
N GLU A 544 -2.43 -17.85 13.75
CA GLU A 544 -2.76 -17.98 15.18
C GLU A 544 -2.93 -16.60 15.86
N SER A 545 -3.97 -15.85 15.51
CA SER A 545 -4.29 -14.56 16.17
C SER A 545 -4.87 -14.69 17.60
N ASN A 546 -5.05 -15.91 18.13
CA ASN A 546 -5.75 -16.16 19.39
C ASN A 546 -5.01 -17.00 20.45
N SER A 547 -3.70 -17.27 20.32
CA SER A 547 -2.98 -18.08 21.33
C SER A 547 -2.34 -17.25 22.46
N ILE A 548 -2.18 -17.87 23.64
CA ILE A 548 -1.76 -17.31 24.95
C ILE A 548 -0.34 -16.69 24.93
N CYS A 549 0.44 -16.83 23.86
CA CYS A 549 1.80 -16.29 23.70
C CYS A 549 1.87 -14.78 23.34
N LYS A 550 0.94 -13.97 23.87
CA LYS A 550 0.71 -12.58 23.45
C LYS A 550 1.86 -11.58 23.74
N GLN A 551 2.80 -11.89 24.63
CA GLN A 551 3.85 -10.93 25.00
C GLN A 551 5.09 -10.94 24.09
N HIS A 552 5.38 -12.05 23.37
CA HIS A 552 6.64 -12.19 22.61
C HIS A 552 6.51 -12.85 21.22
N LYS A 553 5.28 -12.93 20.65
CA LYS A 553 4.99 -13.45 19.29
C LYS A 553 5.61 -14.83 18.98
N GLY A 554 5.58 -15.74 19.94
CA GLY A 554 6.06 -17.11 19.73
C GLY A 554 5.10 -17.97 18.91
N VAL A 555 5.65 -18.84 18.07
CA VAL A 555 4.93 -19.80 17.23
C VAL A 555 5.13 -21.20 17.80
N LYS A 556 4.04 -21.98 17.94
CA LYS A 556 4.12 -23.40 18.33
C LYS A 556 4.37 -24.27 17.09
N LEU A 557 5.39 -25.13 17.14
CA LEU A 557 5.65 -26.07 16.03
C LEU A 557 4.66 -27.24 16.03
N GLN A 558 4.21 -27.70 17.20
CA GLN A 558 3.17 -28.71 17.37
C GLN A 558 1.99 -28.15 18.20
N ALA A 559 0.76 -28.52 17.81
CA ALA A 559 -0.43 -28.14 18.58
C ALA A 559 -0.36 -28.79 19.98
N ASN A 560 -0.61 -27.98 21.02
CA ASN A 560 -0.62 -28.38 22.43
C ASN A 560 0.74 -28.66 23.13
N ASP A 561 1.87 -28.29 22.53
CA ASP A 561 3.17 -28.39 23.21
C ASP A 561 3.81 -27.01 23.47
N GLU A 562 3.80 -26.54 24.72
CA GLU A 562 4.49 -25.31 25.12
C GLU A 562 6.01 -25.41 24.99
N GLU A 563 6.57 -26.62 24.94
CA GLU A 563 8.00 -26.89 24.72
C GLU A 563 8.45 -26.60 23.28
N THR A 564 7.50 -26.52 22.33
CA THR A 564 7.79 -26.26 20.91
C THR A 564 7.62 -24.80 20.48
N CYS A 565 7.40 -23.88 21.42
CA CYS A 565 7.31 -22.45 21.10
C CYS A 565 8.68 -21.88 20.72
N CYS A 566 8.80 -21.23 19.56
CA CYS A 566 9.98 -20.52 19.10
C CYS A 566 9.60 -19.19 18.44
N ASN A 567 10.52 -18.22 18.42
CA ASN A 567 10.29 -16.90 17.82
C ASN A 567 11.49 -16.34 17.04
N ALA A 568 12.60 -17.09 16.99
CA ALA A 568 13.79 -16.74 16.26
C ALA A 568 14.48 -18.01 15.74
N ILE A 569 15.22 -17.85 14.64
CA ILE A 569 16.02 -18.91 14.01
C ILE A 569 17.48 -18.46 14.02
N ILE A 570 18.37 -19.29 14.56
CA ILE A 570 19.82 -19.09 14.46
C ILE A 570 20.33 -19.88 13.24
N PRO A 571 20.73 -19.21 12.14
CA PRO A 571 21.18 -19.88 10.94
C PRO A 571 22.41 -20.76 11.23
N VAL A 572 22.40 -22.00 10.76
CA VAL A 572 23.56 -22.90 10.88
C VAL A 572 23.66 -23.76 9.64
N PHE A 573 24.88 -24.11 9.26
CA PHE A 573 25.14 -24.96 8.11
C PHE A 573 25.99 -26.17 8.49
N PRO A 574 25.78 -27.32 7.83
CA PRO A 574 26.71 -28.44 7.88
C PRO A 574 28.13 -28.02 7.45
N PRO A 575 29.19 -28.65 7.96
CA PRO A 575 30.57 -28.24 7.67
C PRO A 575 30.91 -28.14 6.17
N THR A 576 30.39 -29.07 5.37
CA THR A 576 30.59 -29.11 3.91
C THR A 576 29.96 -27.90 3.21
N VAL A 577 28.78 -27.48 3.70
CA VAL A 577 28.00 -26.36 3.17
C VAL A 577 28.61 -25.04 3.63
N ALA A 578 28.91 -24.90 4.93
CA ALA A 578 29.48 -23.70 5.53
C ALA A 578 30.77 -23.27 4.82
N THR A 579 31.66 -24.23 4.54
CA THR A 579 32.94 -23.98 3.86
C THR A 579 32.74 -23.48 2.43
N LYS A 580 31.80 -24.06 1.69
CA LYS A 580 31.53 -23.68 0.29
C LYS A 580 30.71 -22.39 0.17
N MET A 581 29.91 -22.06 1.19
CA MET A 581 29.07 -20.86 1.23
C MET A 581 29.74 -19.66 1.92
N CYS A 582 31.01 -19.77 2.31
CA CYS A 582 31.70 -18.76 3.12
C CYS A 582 31.63 -17.35 2.49
N PHE A 583 31.77 -17.24 1.17
CA PHE A 583 31.69 -15.97 0.43
C PHE A 583 30.30 -15.33 0.54
N ILE A 584 29.24 -16.12 0.39
CA ILE A 584 27.85 -15.66 0.53
C ILE A 584 27.60 -15.21 1.98
N MET A 585 28.07 -15.98 2.97
CA MET A 585 27.90 -15.70 4.39
C MET A 585 28.56 -14.39 4.84
N ARG A 586 29.52 -13.87 4.07
CA ARG A 586 30.23 -12.62 4.33
C ARG A 586 29.56 -11.40 3.71
N THR A 587 28.57 -11.59 2.84
CA THR A 587 27.84 -10.48 2.24
C THR A 587 26.95 -9.75 3.26
N LYS A 588 26.71 -8.46 3.02
CA LYS A 588 25.80 -7.67 3.86
C LYS A 588 24.36 -8.12 3.75
N ILE A 589 23.90 -8.52 2.55
CA ILE A 589 22.55 -9.07 2.34
C ILE A 589 22.33 -10.31 3.21
N TYR A 590 23.28 -11.25 3.23
CA TYR A 590 23.18 -12.41 4.11
C TYR A 590 23.15 -12.04 5.59
N ALA A 591 23.98 -11.07 6.00
CA ALA A 591 23.96 -10.57 7.38
C ALA A 591 22.60 -9.96 7.75
N MET A 592 21.97 -9.17 6.87
CA MET A 592 20.62 -8.64 7.09
C MET A 592 19.58 -9.75 7.26
N CYS A 593 19.66 -10.81 6.45
CA CYS A 593 18.81 -11.99 6.59
C CYS A 593 19.00 -12.67 7.95
N CYS A 594 20.24 -12.79 8.43
CA CYS A 594 20.53 -13.34 9.74
C CYS A 594 19.98 -12.44 10.86
N SER A 595 20.22 -11.14 10.81
CA SER A 595 19.67 -10.19 11.79
C SER A 595 18.15 -10.30 11.84
N PHE A 596 17.49 -10.36 10.68
CA PHE A 596 16.04 -10.50 10.60
C PHE A 596 15.55 -11.84 11.19
N ALA A 597 16.19 -12.96 10.83
CA ALA A 597 15.82 -14.29 11.35
C ALA A 597 15.97 -14.41 12.88
N ILE A 598 16.92 -13.68 13.47
CA ILE A 598 17.24 -13.72 14.90
C ILE A 598 16.40 -12.70 15.71
N LEU A 599 16.23 -11.49 15.17
CA LEU A 599 15.60 -10.37 15.88
C LEU A 599 14.14 -10.17 15.51
N ASN A 600 13.68 -10.82 14.44
CA ASN A 600 12.35 -10.68 13.85
C ASN A 600 11.93 -9.21 13.64
N ASN A 601 12.89 -8.35 13.30
CA ASN A 601 12.70 -6.92 13.10
C ASN A 601 13.42 -6.46 11.83
N PRO A 602 12.70 -6.11 10.75
CA PRO A 602 13.32 -5.72 9.47
C PRO A 602 13.92 -4.30 9.52
N HIS A 603 13.67 -3.53 10.58
CA HIS A 603 14.21 -2.19 10.79
C HIS A 603 15.55 -2.20 11.54
N MET A 604 16.01 -3.36 11.99
CA MET A 604 17.26 -3.51 12.73
C MET A 604 18.23 -4.40 11.97
N ILE A 605 19.43 -3.88 11.72
CA ILE A 605 20.53 -4.65 11.16
C ILE A 605 21.67 -4.60 12.16
N ASP A 606 22.15 -5.78 12.53
CA ASP A 606 23.33 -5.96 13.36
C ASP A 606 24.20 -7.02 12.66
N TYR A 607 25.41 -6.64 12.25
CA TYR A 607 26.30 -7.50 11.47
C TYR A 607 27.01 -8.58 12.32
N ASP A 608 26.99 -8.43 13.66
CA ASP A 608 27.67 -9.30 14.62
C ASP A 608 26.70 -10.22 15.38
N ILE A 609 25.39 -9.93 15.35
CA ILE A 609 24.35 -10.72 16.03
C ILE A 609 24.41 -12.21 15.70
N HIS A 610 24.74 -12.56 14.45
CA HIS A 610 24.81 -13.96 14.07
C HIS A 610 25.96 -14.68 14.80
N MET A 611 27.16 -14.10 14.81
CA MET A 611 28.31 -14.68 15.52
C MET A 611 28.07 -14.75 17.04
N ALA A 612 27.49 -13.68 17.60
CA ALA A 612 27.16 -13.64 19.02
C ALA A 612 26.17 -14.73 19.42
N THR A 613 25.09 -14.89 18.65
CA THR A 613 24.06 -15.91 18.93
C THR A 613 24.56 -17.33 18.70
N LEU A 614 25.45 -17.58 17.73
CA LEU A 614 26.14 -18.87 17.60
C LEU A 614 26.90 -19.21 18.89
N GLY A 615 27.65 -18.26 19.46
CA GLY A 615 28.36 -18.44 20.73
C GLY A 615 27.43 -18.69 21.93
N ILE A 616 26.33 -17.95 22.02
CA ILE A 616 25.34 -18.10 23.10
C ILE A 616 24.65 -19.47 23.01
N VAL A 617 24.25 -19.89 21.81
CA VAL A 617 23.67 -21.21 21.57
C VAL A 617 24.68 -22.31 21.89
N TRP A 618 25.94 -22.16 21.49
CA TRP A 618 27.01 -23.12 21.78
C TRP A 618 27.18 -23.32 23.29
N VAL A 619 27.34 -22.24 24.07
CA VAL A 619 27.49 -22.31 25.53
C VAL A 619 26.26 -22.96 26.16
N ARG A 620 25.07 -22.59 25.71
CA ARG A 620 23.82 -23.11 26.26
C ARG A 620 23.63 -24.59 25.98
N ILE A 621 23.95 -25.07 24.78
CA ILE A 621 23.91 -26.51 24.45
C ILE A 621 24.86 -27.29 25.36
N LEU A 622 26.08 -26.78 25.59
CA LEU A 622 27.04 -27.43 26.49
C LEU A 622 26.58 -27.45 27.94
N TYR A 623 25.93 -26.37 28.40
CA TYR A 623 25.39 -26.26 29.74
C TYR A 623 24.20 -27.21 29.97
N GLU A 624 23.31 -27.35 28.98
CA GLU A 624 22.15 -28.23 29.05
C GLU A 624 22.53 -29.72 28.87
N ASN A 625 23.66 -30.02 28.23
CA ASN A 625 24.13 -31.38 27.94
C ASN A 625 25.53 -31.62 28.51
N LYS A 626 25.61 -31.68 29.85
CA LYS A 626 26.88 -31.83 30.60
C LYS A 626 27.46 -33.24 30.52
N GLU A 627 26.61 -34.24 30.36
CA GLU A 627 26.97 -35.66 30.36
C GLU A 627 27.84 -36.03 29.14
N GLN A 628 28.79 -36.96 29.36
CA GLN A 628 29.66 -37.52 28.32
C GLN A 628 29.44 -39.03 28.22
N PRO A 629 29.32 -39.61 27.01
CA PRO A 629 29.31 -38.94 25.71
C PRO A 629 27.99 -38.18 25.45
N ARG A 630 28.07 -37.02 24.79
CA ARG A 630 26.85 -36.27 24.39
C ARG A 630 26.07 -37.03 23.31
N PRO A 631 24.74 -36.90 23.23
CA PRO A 631 23.94 -37.47 22.15
C PRO A 631 24.44 -37.04 20.76
N GLU A 632 24.29 -37.91 19.75
CA GLU A 632 24.82 -37.66 18.40
C GLU A 632 24.31 -36.36 17.79
N TYR A 633 23.03 -36.05 17.96
CA TYR A 633 22.46 -34.80 17.45
C TYR A 633 23.05 -33.55 18.09
N VAL A 634 23.43 -33.62 19.38
CA VAL A 634 24.08 -32.52 20.10
C VAL A 634 25.46 -32.29 19.50
N GLN A 635 26.21 -33.39 19.26
CA GLN A 635 27.52 -33.32 18.64
C GLN A 635 27.43 -32.75 17.21
N TYR A 636 26.44 -33.17 16.43
CA TYR A 636 26.20 -32.66 15.08
C TYR A 636 25.91 -31.16 15.09
N ARG A 637 25.01 -30.69 15.96
CA ARG A 637 24.70 -29.27 16.11
C ARG A 637 25.92 -28.43 16.49
N LEU A 638 26.72 -28.90 17.44
CA LEU A 638 27.96 -28.22 17.83
C LEU A 638 28.92 -28.10 16.63
N LYS A 639 29.09 -29.17 15.84
CA LYS A 639 29.90 -29.13 14.61
C LYS A 639 29.36 -28.13 13.58
N CYS A 640 28.03 -28.06 13.38
CA CYS A 640 27.42 -27.08 12.48
C CYS A 640 27.65 -25.65 12.96
N ILE A 641 27.50 -25.38 14.27
CA ILE A 641 27.75 -24.07 14.87
C ILE A 641 29.22 -23.68 14.66
N GLU A 642 30.15 -24.57 14.99
CA GLU A 642 31.58 -24.33 14.86
C GLU A 642 31.98 -24.07 13.40
N ALA A 643 31.51 -24.89 12.46
CA ALA A 643 31.82 -24.70 11.04
C ALA A 643 31.23 -23.40 10.48
N THR A 644 30.03 -23.01 10.93
CA THR A 644 29.38 -21.74 10.54
C THR A 644 30.14 -20.55 11.13
N ALA A 645 30.51 -20.62 12.42
CA ALA A 645 31.25 -19.58 13.13
C ALA A 645 32.66 -19.37 12.56
N ALA A 646 33.33 -20.44 12.12
CA ALA A 646 34.67 -20.38 11.54
C ALA A 646 34.74 -19.44 10.32
N GLN A 647 33.64 -19.29 9.57
CA GLN A 647 33.58 -18.45 8.38
C GLN A 647 33.67 -16.94 8.68
N TYR A 648 33.50 -16.55 9.96
CA TYR A 648 33.55 -15.18 10.44
C TYR A 648 34.87 -14.78 11.10
N LEU A 649 35.76 -15.73 11.43
CA LEU A 649 36.92 -15.48 12.29
C LEU A 649 37.94 -14.50 11.68
N ASP A 650 38.01 -14.42 10.36
CA ASP A 650 38.90 -13.50 9.64
C ASP A 650 38.31 -12.09 9.46
N ARG A 651 37.07 -11.85 9.92
CA ARG A 651 36.53 -10.48 9.94
C ARG A 651 37.42 -9.61 10.82
N PRO A 652 37.78 -8.38 10.38
CA PRO A 652 38.73 -7.55 11.10
C PRO A 652 38.39 -7.33 12.58
N SER A 653 37.10 -7.19 12.93
CA SER A 653 36.67 -7.02 14.32
C SER A 653 36.97 -8.26 15.19
N PHE A 654 36.69 -9.46 14.69
CA PHE A 654 36.92 -10.71 15.42
C PHE A 654 38.38 -11.12 15.40
N ALA A 655 39.10 -10.93 14.30
CA ALA A 655 40.52 -11.18 14.19
C ALA A 655 41.30 -10.34 15.22
N LYS A 656 41.05 -9.02 15.26
CA LYS A 656 41.65 -8.12 16.27
C LYS A 656 41.34 -8.54 17.70
N TYR A 657 40.09 -8.95 17.98
CA TYR A 657 39.72 -9.43 19.31
C TYR A 657 40.45 -10.73 19.67
N CYS A 658 40.59 -11.66 18.73
CA CYS A 658 41.33 -12.91 18.92
C CYS A 658 42.83 -12.66 19.14
N ASP A 659 43.43 -11.69 18.46
CA ASP A 659 44.82 -11.29 18.68
C ASP A 659 45.00 -10.64 20.04
N GLN A 660 44.06 -9.79 20.47
CA GLN A 660 44.07 -9.24 21.83
C GLN A 660 43.96 -10.33 22.90
N LEU A 661 43.13 -11.35 22.68
CA LEU A 661 43.04 -12.51 23.58
C LEU A 661 44.37 -13.25 23.70
N LYS A 662 45.21 -13.27 22.65
CA LYS A 662 46.54 -13.89 22.67
C LYS A 662 47.56 -13.03 23.39
N GLU A 663 47.63 -11.75 23.02
CA GLU A 663 48.71 -10.84 23.43
C GLU A 663 48.48 -10.25 24.82
N SER A 664 47.22 -9.99 25.19
CA SER A 664 46.86 -9.32 26.44
C SER A 664 45.46 -9.74 26.91
N PRO A 665 45.30 -10.99 27.41
CA PRO A 665 44.02 -11.55 27.89
C PRO A 665 43.28 -10.64 28.86
N ASN A 666 44.02 -10.08 29.82
CA ASN A 666 43.45 -9.21 30.87
C ASN A 666 42.72 -8.01 30.26
N LYS A 667 43.29 -7.39 29.21
CA LYS A 667 42.66 -6.28 28.49
C LYS A 667 41.49 -6.75 27.64
N ALA A 668 41.59 -7.92 27.01
CA ALA A 668 40.53 -8.49 26.17
C ALA A 668 39.25 -8.82 26.96
N ILE A 669 39.36 -9.08 28.27
CA ILE A 669 38.24 -9.44 29.16
C ILE A 669 37.65 -8.21 29.88
N MET A 670 38.28 -7.03 29.77
CA MET A 670 37.73 -5.80 30.37
C MET A 670 36.44 -5.36 29.66
N THR A 671 35.47 -4.90 30.46
CA THR A 671 34.19 -4.40 29.94
C THR A 671 34.39 -3.24 28.96
N GLU A 672 35.34 -2.35 29.25
CA GLU A 672 35.83 -1.31 28.33
C GLU A 672 37.34 -1.11 28.55
N SER A 673 38.17 -1.20 27.50
CA SER A 673 39.59 -0.84 27.59
C SER A 673 39.77 0.67 27.40
N SER A 674 40.56 1.31 28.27
CA SER A 674 40.94 2.73 28.11
C SER A 674 41.85 2.98 26.91
N ASP A 675 42.55 1.93 26.46
CA ASP A 675 43.46 1.97 25.32
C ASP A 675 42.68 1.46 24.10
N GLY A 676 42.31 2.36 23.20
CA GLY A 676 41.84 1.98 21.87
C GLY A 676 43.02 1.49 21.04
N ILE A 677 42.88 0.34 20.38
CA ILE A 677 43.87 -0.15 19.42
C ILE A 677 43.41 0.31 18.04
N ASP A 678 44.22 1.11 17.35
CA ASP A 678 43.89 1.76 16.06
C ASP A 678 42.59 2.60 16.11
N GLY A 679 42.27 3.22 17.24
CA GLY A 679 41.05 4.01 17.41
C GLY A 679 39.76 3.21 17.59
N ILE A 680 39.84 1.88 17.77
CA ILE A 680 38.68 1.01 18.04
C ILE A 680 38.73 0.57 19.51
N THR A 681 37.67 0.86 20.28
CA THR A 681 37.52 0.40 21.66
C THR A 681 37.18 -1.10 21.66
N LEU A 682 38.05 -1.92 22.25
CA LEU A 682 37.75 -3.33 22.49
C LEU A 682 36.87 -3.43 23.75
N LYS A 683 35.72 -4.09 23.62
CA LYS A 683 34.78 -4.31 24.71
C LYS A 683 34.55 -5.81 24.91
N CYS A 684 34.56 -6.26 26.15
CA CYS A 684 34.12 -7.59 26.56
C CYS A 684 32.83 -7.47 27.33
N GLU A 685 31.73 -7.58 26.62
CA GLU A 685 30.42 -7.29 27.17
C GLU A 685 29.76 -8.51 27.83
N SER A 686 30.32 -9.71 27.59
CA SER A 686 29.86 -10.99 28.11
C SER A 686 31.02 -11.98 28.05
N LEU A 687 31.18 -12.82 29.08
CA LEU A 687 32.19 -13.88 29.11
C LEU A 687 31.98 -14.95 28.03
N ILE A 688 30.79 -15.01 27.42
CA ILE A 688 30.52 -15.89 26.28
C ILE A 688 31.44 -15.57 25.10
N LYS A 689 31.69 -14.28 24.84
CA LYS A 689 32.52 -13.80 23.72
C LYS A 689 33.96 -14.33 23.79
N PRO A 690 34.73 -14.07 24.87
CA PRO A 690 36.10 -14.59 24.97
C PRO A 690 36.14 -16.11 25.06
N MET A 691 35.19 -16.77 25.75
CA MET A 691 35.16 -18.24 25.83
C MET A 691 34.96 -18.88 24.45
N PHE A 692 33.98 -18.39 23.69
CA PHE A 692 33.65 -18.95 22.39
C PHE A 692 34.75 -18.66 21.36
N LEU A 693 35.26 -17.41 21.31
CA LEU A 693 36.32 -17.04 20.38
C LEU A 693 37.65 -17.72 20.70
N LEU A 694 37.97 -17.97 21.97
CA LEU A 694 39.13 -18.79 22.35
C LEU A 694 38.98 -20.22 21.84
N HIS A 695 37.84 -20.88 22.08
CA HIS A 695 37.57 -22.23 21.58
C HIS A 695 37.73 -22.30 20.06
N MET A 696 37.10 -21.37 19.34
CA MET A 696 37.18 -21.30 17.89
C MET A 696 38.62 -21.06 17.39
N SER A 697 39.39 -20.22 18.09
CA SER A 697 40.79 -19.93 17.73
C SER A 697 41.70 -21.13 17.96
N VAL A 698 41.46 -21.93 19.01
CA VAL A 698 42.20 -23.18 19.25
C VAL A 698 41.85 -24.22 18.19
N GLN A 699 40.57 -24.38 17.84
CA GLN A 699 40.12 -25.28 16.77
C GLN A 699 40.73 -24.91 15.42
N ALA A 700 40.78 -23.61 15.11
CA ALA A 700 41.40 -23.09 13.90
C ALA A 700 42.94 -23.09 13.92
N GLN A 701 43.58 -23.60 14.98
CA GLN A 701 45.03 -23.60 15.19
C GLN A 701 45.67 -22.20 15.18
N LEU A 702 44.88 -21.15 15.42
CA LEU A 702 45.36 -19.78 15.56
C LEU A 702 46.03 -19.54 16.92
N ILE A 703 45.72 -20.39 17.91
CA ILE A 703 46.34 -20.42 19.25
C ILE A 703 46.73 -21.86 19.55
N THR A 704 48.03 -22.15 19.54
CA THR A 704 48.57 -23.49 19.82
C THR A 704 49.32 -23.56 21.15
N ASP A 705 49.69 -22.43 21.73
CA ASP A 705 50.40 -22.37 23.01
C ASP A 705 49.46 -22.65 24.20
N LYS A 706 49.65 -23.81 24.82
CA LYS A 706 48.91 -24.25 26.02
C LYS A 706 49.09 -23.31 27.21
N THR A 707 50.19 -22.56 27.27
CA THR A 707 50.49 -21.59 28.33
C THR A 707 49.59 -20.36 28.21
N ILE A 708 49.40 -19.86 26.99
CA ILE A 708 48.47 -18.76 26.69
C ILE A 708 47.04 -19.18 27.04
N ILE A 709 46.63 -20.39 26.64
CA ILE A 709 45.29 -20.92 26.98
C ILE A 709 45.11 -21.01 28.49
N LYS A 710 46.09 -21.55 29.23
CA LYS A 710 46.05 -21.62 30.69
C LYS A 710 45.97 -20.24 31.35
N ASN A 711 46.66 -19.24 30.81
CA ASN A 711 46.64 -17.87 31.32
C ASN A 711 45.33 -17.15 31.04
N ILE A 712 44.62 -17.46 29.95
CA ILE A 712 43.30 -16.89 29.65
C ILE A 712 42.20 -17.54 30.51
N VAL A 713 42.34 -18.84 30.80
CA VAL A 713 41.37 -19.60 31.60
C VAL A 713 41.47 -19.29 33.10
N LYS A 714 42.68 -18.97 33.59
CA LYS A 714 42.95 -18.59 34.98
C LYS A 714 42.55 -17.15 35.24
#